data_AF-A0A9P8Y002-F1
#
_entry.id   AF-A0A9P8Y002-F1
#
_cell.length_a   1.000
_cell.length_b   1.000
_cell.length_c   1.000
_cell.angle_alpha   90.00
_cell.angle_beta   90.00
_cell.angle_gamma   90.00
#
_symmetry.space_group_name_H-M   'P 1'
#
loop_
_entity.id
_entity.type
_entity.pdbx_description
1 polymer ?
#
loop_
_entity_poly.entity_id
_entity_poly.type
_entity_poly.pdbx_seq_one_letter_code
_entity_poly.pdbx_strand_id
1 'polypeptide(L)'
;MLASVSLLVLASALYSFYSTVSNLRANIERAKQSGLPYYISPLHPLSPVAQLTNKLWLRAFKLLPRKYWEKQLPVLNANWHYRDNHKPFEALGTSFIIVSPGRLMLYTDDAQVIHQVTSKREAFPKDTAAYSLLSQYGHNVLTTEGQLWRMHRRITSASFNEKNAALVWRESVKQTFGLINQWLGADGQGNKTIKTVEQDTMALTLNIIMYAGFGVKMFWPGESLPAGTDARLAKYASLDAPEQHTMSFKDSLAYTLHHILFLLLTPKWARRALPMKNAKFADDAEKNYLQFMQEFLKDKIEDVRRHDKEEGMDIMGSLVKTSYGEKAANGSAKTSGKTMQLTDPEIIGNAFIMIVAGHETTANVMHFTVLELAANPDAQRKLQADVDRLLGKSDPSTWDFEENVNPLSASMVAAVVNETLRLLPPVVVVPKIVSPGQDQPVHVDGKTYMVPQGTQVSVTIVAVHRNPRYWPTKPSKLTDAETDIDDFVPERWFQTGTLGDTGPGEVEGADTEDFGGFSGPDTSAQLYRPPRGAYLPFSDGARSCLGRRIAQAELLAAVSVIFQNYSVELAVDEWASDEEVAAMSREERAKVYKKAQDKARATILKASSMLTLKLHGNDHVPIRLVRRGEERFVNFVDASI
;
A
#
# COMPACT_ATOMS: atom_id res chain seq x y z
N MET A 1 36.98 -40.45 6.78
CA MET A 1 36.09 -39.41 6.24
C MET A 1 34.67 -39.50 6.80
N LEU A 2 33.93 -40.62 6.66
CA LEU A 2 32.54 -40.73 7.16
C LEU A 2 32.39 -40.45 8.67
N ALA A 3 33.26 -40.99 9.52
CA ALA A 3 33.21 -40.75 10.97
C ALA A 3 33.44 -39.27 11.35
N SER A 4 34.36 -38.59 10.65
CA SER A 4 34.66 -37.16 10.86
C SER A 4 33.51 -36.27 10.41
N VAL A 5 32.86 -36.61 9.28
CA VAL A 5 31.65 -35.91 8.80
C VAL A 5 30.50 -36.10 9.79
N SER A 6 30.26 -37.33 10.28
CA SER A 6 29.22 -37.58 11.28
C SER A 6 29.47 -36.84 12.60
N LEU A 7 30.72 -36.77 13.06
CA LEU A 7 31.12 -35.99 14.24
C LEU A 7 30.87 -34.48 14.05
N LEU A 8 31.22 -33.94 12.88
CA LEU A 8 30.97 -32.53 12.54
C LEU A 8 29.47 -32.23 12.45
N VAL A 9 28.67 -33.12 11.86
CA VAL A 9 27.22 -32.97 11.78
C VAL A 9 26.60 -33.01 13.18
N LEU A 10 27.00 -33.96 14.02
CA LEU A 10 26.53 -34.06 15.40
C LEU A 10 26.94 -32.84 16.24
N ALA A 11 28.20 -32.42 16.17
CA ALA A 11 28.69 -31.23 16.86
C ALA A 11 27.94 -29.96 16.42
N SER A 12 27.68 -29.82 15.11
CA SER A 12 26.89 -28.71 14.56
C SER A 12 25.45 -28.74 15.05
N ALA A 13 24.82 -29.92 15.11
CA ALA A 13 23.46 -30.08 15.62
C ALA A 13 23.37 -29.75 17.12
N LEU A 14 24.32 -30.24 17.93
CA LEU A 14 24.39 -29.95 19.36
C LEU A 14 24.66 -28.47 19.63
N TYR A 15 25.58 -27.86 18.89
CA TYR A 15 25.84 -26.42 18.99
C TYR A 15 24.62 -25.58 18.60
N SER A 16 23.94 -25.95 17.51
CA SER A 16 22.70 -25.29 17.07
C SER A 16 21.60 -25.40 18.13
N PHE A 17 21.41 -26.59 18.73
CA PHE A 17 20.46 -26.79 19.82
C PHE A 17 20.81 -25.97 21.06
N TYR A 18 22.07 -26.02 21.51
CA TYR A 18 22.57 -25.23 22.64
C TYR A 18 22.38 -23.73 22.41
N SER A 19 22.78 -23.23 21.24
CA SER A 19 22.63 -21.82 20.86
C SER A 19 21.16 -21.40 20.86
N THR A 20 20.27 -22.23 20.28
CA THR A 20 18.82 -21.97 20.25
C THR A 20 18.23 -21.87 21.65
N VAL A 21 18.54 -22.83 22.53
CA VAL A 21 18.03 -22.84 23.91
C VAL A 21 18.62 -21.69 24.73
N SER A 22 19.92 -21.43 24.60
CA SER A 22 20.62 -20.35 25.30
C SER A 22 20.07 -18.98 24.90
N ASN A 23 19.93 -18.72 23.60
CA ASN A 23 19.39 -17.46 23.09
C ASN A 23 17.92 -17.28 23.49
N LEU A 24 17.12 -18.36 23.47
CA LEU A 24 15.73 -18.29 23.93
C LEU A 24 15.66 -17.92 25.41
N ARG A 25 16.47 -18.54 26.27
CA ARG A 25 16.53 -18.19 27.70
C ARG A 25 16.93 -16.73 27.91
N ALA A 26 17.99 -16.28 27.23
CA ALA A 26 18.42 -14.88 27.31
C ALA A 26 17.32 -13.91 26.85
N ASN A 27 16.63 -14.21 25.76
CA ASN A 27 15.53 -13.39 25.26
C ASN A 27 14.32 -13.40 26.20
N ILE A 28 14.01 -14.52 26.86
CA ILE A 28 12.96 -14.58 27.89
C ILE A 28 13.30 -13.65 29.05
N GLU A 29 14.54 -13.65 29.56
CA GLU A 29 14.94 -12.76 30.64
C GLU A 29 14.85 -11.29 30.25
N ARG A 30 15.27 -10.95 29.03
CA ARG A 30 15.14 -9.58 28.49
C ARG A 30 13.67 -9.15 28.34
N ALA A 31 12.79 -10.05 27.90
CA ALA A 31 11.36 -9.78 27.82
C ALA A 31 10.73 -9.57 29.20
N LYS A 32 11.10 -10.38 30.20
CA LYS A 32 10.66 -10.19 31.59
C LYS A 32 11.07 -8.82 32.14
N GLN A 33 12.32 -8.41 31.89
CA GLN A 33 12.85 -7.11 32.33
C GLN A 33 12.09 -5.93 31.72
N SER A 34 11.50 -6.10 30.53
CA SER A 34 10.70 -5.04 29.89
C SER A 34 9.42 -4.70 30.65
N GLY A 35 8.86 -5.65 31.40
CA GLY A 35 7.56 -5.54 32.08
C GLY A 35 6.34 -5.67 31.16
N LEU A 36 6.51 -5.76 29.84
CA LEU A 36 5.42 -5.96 28.88
C LEU A 36 4.91 -7.41 28.90
N PRO A 37 3.63 -7.64 28.58
CA PRO A 37 3.12 -8.99 28.31
C PRO A 37 3.98 -9.68 27.25
N TYR A 38 4.37 -10.93 27.48
CA TYR A 38 5.19 -11.67 26.54
C TYR A 38 4.77 -13.14 26.38
N TYR A 39 5.08 -13.67 25.20
CA TYR A 39 4.60 -14.96 24.71
C TYR A 39 5.73 -15.68 23.98
N ILE A 40 5.90 -16.99 24.21
CA ILE A 40 7.09 -17.73 23.74
C ILE A 40 6.77 -18.48 22.46
N SER A 41 7.48 -18.16 21.38
CA SER A 41 7.43 -18.89 20.12
C SER A 41 8.68 -19.74 19.92
N PRO A 42 8.56 -21.03 19.53
CA PRO A 42 9.70 -21.90 19.29
C PRO A 42 10.52 -21.45 18.06
N LEU A 43 9.86 -20.83 17.08
CA LEU A 43 10.49 -20.27 15.89
C LEU A 43 10.23 -18.76 15.82
N HIS A 44 11.17 -18.01 15.25
CA HIS A 44 10.95 -16.61 14.98
C HIS A 44 9.90 -16.45 13.86
N PRO A 45 8.73 -15.80 14.12
CA PRO A 45 7.60 -15.81 13.18
C PRO A 45 7.91 -15.29 11.77
N LEU A 46 8.81 -14.29 11.66
CA LEU A 46 9.19 -13.73 10.36
C LEU A 46 10.33 -14.48 9.66
N SER A 47 10.94 -15.47 10.31
CA SER A 47 12.03 -16.23 9.67
C SER A 47 11.50 -17.00 8.45
N PRO A 48 12.27 -17.10 7.34
CA PRO A 48 11.85 -17.85 6.16
C PRO A 48 11.43 -19.29 6.48
N VAL A 49 12.16 -19.96 7.39
CA VAL A 49 11.83 -21.31 7.85
C VAL A 49 10.45 -21.35 8.53
N ALA A 50 10.16 -20.41 9.43
CA ALA A 50 8.88 -20.37 10.14
C ALA A 50 7.70 -20.05 9.20
N GLN A 51 7.92 -19.21 8.18
CA GLN A 51 6.90 -18.88 7.19
C GLN A 51 6.64 -20.06 6.24
N LEU A 52 7.69 -20.69 5.69
CA LEU A 52 7.56 -21.83 4.77
C LEU A 52 6.99 -23.08 5.44
N THR A 53 7.33 -23.32 6.71
CA THR A 53 6.88 -24.50 7.46
C THR A 53 5.70 -24.21 8.38
N ASN A 54 5.05 -23.04 8.27
CA ASN A 54 4.05 -22.52 9.23
C ASN A 54 2.99 -23.56 9.61
N LYS A 55 2.36 -24.17 8.60
CA LYS A 55 1.33 -25.20 8.81
C LYS A 55 1.84 -26.44 9.53
N LEU A 56 3.10 -26.83 9.30
CA LEU A 56 3.69 -28.04 9.88
C LEU A 56 4.13 -27.81 11.32
N TRP A 57 4.91 -26.76 11.58
CA TRP A 57 5.41 -26.52 12.93
C TRP A 57 4.31 -26.06 13.88
N LEU A 58 3.28 -25.34 13.42
CA LEU A 58 2.13 -25.01 14.26
C LEU A 58 1.34 -26.25 14.68
N ARG A 59 1.22 -27.26 13.81
CA ARG A 59 0.63 -28.56 14.18
C ARG A 59 1.46 -29.26 15.25
N ALA A 60 2.79 -29.26 15.11
CA ALA A 60 3.68 -29.82 16.12
C ALA A 60 3.61 -29.03 17.43
N PHE A 61 3.51 -27.71 17.38
CA PHE A 61 3.43 -26.83 18.56
C PHE A 61 2.15 -27.08 19.37
N LYS A 62 1.04 -27.42 18.70
CA LYS A 62 -0.23 -27.81 19.34
C LYS A 62 -0.16 -29.14 20.11
N LEU A 63 0.91 -29.94 19.97
CA LEU A 63 1.12 -31.14 20.78
C LEU A 63 1.51 -30.81 22.23
N LEU A 64 1.97 -29.58 22.49
CA LEU A 64 2.23 -29.11 23.86
C LEU A 64 0.91 -28.86 24.61
N PRO A 65 0.92 -28.82 25.96
CA PRO A 65 -0.28 -28.47 26.72
C PRO A 65 -0.89 -27.13 26.28
N ARG A 66 -2.23 -27.08 26.16
CA ARG A 66 -3.02 -25.97 25.60
C ARG A 66 -2.61 -24.58 26.11
N LYS A 67 -2.27 -24.47 27.40
CA LYS A 67 -1.82 -23.23 28.06
C LYS A 67 -0.61 -22.56 27.41
N TYR A 68 0.22 -23.29 26.68
CA TYR A 68 1.44 -22.75 26.05
C TYR A 68 1.20 -22.13 24.68
N TRP A 69 0.11 -22.48 24.01
CA TRP A 69 -0.09 -22.06 22.62
C TRP A 69 -1.42 -21.36 22.38
N GLU A 70 -2.49 -21.66 23.14
CA GLU A 70 -3.84 -21.18 22.83
C GLU A 70 -3.94 -19.67 22.63
N LYS A 71 -3.47 -18.89 23.62
CA LYS A 71 -3.59 -17.42 23.58
C LYS A 71 -2.81 -16.79 22.42
N GLN A 72 -1.59 -17.27 22.18
CA GLN A 72 -0.66 -16.70 21.20
C GLN A 72 -0.81 -17.32 19.80
N LEU A 73 -1.56 -18.41 19.64
CA LEU A 73 -1.69 -19.11 18.37
C LEU A 73 -2.14 -18.21 17.22
N PRO A 74 -3.12 -17.27 17.40
CA PRO A 74 -3.53 -16.37 16.31
C PRO A 74 -2.35 -15.63 15.70
N VAL A 75 -1.50 -15.02 16.54
CA VAL A 75 -0.37 -14.16 16.14
C VAL A 75 0.88 -14.91 15.66
N LEU A 76 0.84 -16.25 15.68
CA LEU A 76 1.90 -17.10 15.12
C LEU A 76 1.59 -17.60 13.71
N ASN A 77 0.37 -17.38 13.21
CA ASN A 77 0.01 -17.70 11.83
C ASN A 77 0.59 -16.67 10.87
N ALA A 78 0.98 -17.10 9.67
CA ALA A 78 1.23 -16.14 8.60
C ALA A 78 -0.06 -15.34 8.31
N ASN A 79 0.10 -14.06 7.94
CA ASN A 79 -0.99 -13.14 7.54
C ASN A 79 -2.08 -12.88 8.61
N TRP A 80 -1.80 -13.19 9.89
CA TRP A 80 -2.76 -12.97 10.97
C TRP A 80 -3.22 -11.51 11.09
N HIS A 81 -2.34 -10.54 10.77
CA HIS A 81 -2.61 -9.10 10.94
C HIS A 81 -3.93 -8.66 10.26
N TYR A 82 -4.16 -9.07 9.01
CA TYR A 82 -5.40 -8.73 8.29
C TYR A 82 -6.51 -9.76 8.50
N ARG A 83 -6.17 -11.04 8.75
CA ARG A 83 -7.18 -12.07 8.97
C ARG A 83 -7.93 -11.88 10.30
N ASP A 84 -7.18 -11.56 11.34
CA ASP A 84 -7.68 -11.50 12.71
C ASP A 84 -7.90 -10.06 13.20
N ASN A 85 -7.43 -9.05 12.44
CA ASN A 85 -7.59 -7.63 12.74
C ASN A 85 -7.14 -7.26 14.16
N HIS A 86 -7.99 -6.56 14.91
CA HIS A 86 -7.75 -6.12 16.29
C HIS A 86 -7.91 -7.25 17.33
N LYS A 87 -8.63 -8.34 17.00
CA LYS A 87 -9.04 -9.38 17.97
C LYS A 87 -7.88 -9.97 18.79
N PRO A 88 -6.67 -10.22 18.23
CA PRO A 88 -5.56 -10.71 19.04
C PRO A 88 -5.06 -9.70 20.09
N PHE A 89 -5.19 -8.40 19.84
CA PHE A 89 -4.81 -7.35 20.79
C PHE A 89 -5.79 -7.25 21.96
N GLU A 90 -7.07 -7.55 21.75
CA GLU A 90 -8.05 -7.68 22.85
C GLU A 90 -7.64 -8.77 23.84
N ALA A 91 -7.11 -9.89 23.34
CA ALA A 91 -6.73 -11.04 24.16
C ALA A 91 -5.33 -10.93 24.80
N LEU A 92 -4.40 -10.24 24.15
CA LEU A 92 -2.98 -10.20 24.54
C LEU A 92 -2.54 -8.84 25.11
N GLY A 93 -3.38 -7.81 24.99
CA GLY A 93 -3.07 -6.41 25.27
C GLY A 93 -2.67 -5.64 24.02
N THR A 94 -2.73 -4.31 24.09
CA THR A 94 -2.45 -3.39 22.97
C THR A 94 -0.97 -3.32 22.59
N SER A 95 -0.08 -3.83 23.46
CA SER A 95 1.36 -3.95 23.24
C SER A 95 1.90 -5.20 23.93
N PHE A 96 2.50 -6.12 23.17
CA PHE A 96 3.05 -7.37 23.71
C PHE A 96 4.26 -7.87 22.91
N ILE A 97 5.12 -8.68 23.54
CA ILE A 97 6.34 -9.22 22.95
C ILE A 97 6.17 -10.70 22.60
N ILE A 98 6.44 -11.07 21.35
CA ILE A 98 6.75 -12.45 20.97
C ILE A 98 8.24 -12.70 21.14
N VAL A 99 8.57 -13.67 21.98
CA VAL A 99 9.92 -14.09 22.29
C VAL A 99 10.26 -15.32 21.46
N SER A 100 11.38 -15.27 20.73
CA SER A 100 11.90 -16.43 20.00
C SER A 100 13.41 -16.59 20.23
N PRO A 101 14.01 -17.72 19.81
CA PRO A 101 15.47 -17.89 19.87
C PRO A 101 16.24 -16.87 19.02
N GLY A 102 15.60 -16.30 18.00
CA GLY A 102 16.25 -15.36 17.08
C GLY A 102 16.26 -13.93 17.58
N ARG A 103 15.09 -13.39 17.96
CA ARG A 103 14.93 -12.00 18.40
C ARG A 103 13.63 -11.80 19.18
N LEU A 104 13.55 -10.68 19.89
CA LEU A 104 12.31 -10.15 20.45
C LEU A 104 11.52 -9.41 19.38
N MET A 105 10.20 -9.57 19.41
CA MET A 105 9.29 -8.90 18.48
C MET A 105 8.12 -8.28 19.24
N LEU A 106 8.14 -6.96 19.42
CA LEU A 106 7.06 -6.17 19.99
C LEU A 106 6.00 -5.91 18.92
N TYR A 107 4.76 -6.32 19.16
CA TYR A 107 3.60 -5.89 18.38
C TYR A 107 2.84 -4.83 19.15
N THR A 108 2.36 -3.81 18.43
CA THR A 108 1.50 -2.78 19.01
C THR A 108 0.39 -2.36 18.06
N ASP A 109 -0.80 -2.13 18.62
CA ASP A 109 -1.90 -1.38 18.02
C ASP A 109 -2.30 -0.16 18.89
N ASP A 110 -1.51 0.15 19.93
CA ASP A 110 -1.68 1.35 20.75
C ASP A 110 -1.20 2.60 20.00
N ALA A 111 -2.10 3.56 19.81
CA ALA A 111 -1.83 4.79 19.06
C ALA A 111 -0.68 5.63 19.66
N GLN A 112 -0.57 5.71 20.98
CA GLN A 112 0.47 6.47 21.67
C GLN A 112 1.85 5.84 21.45
N VAL A 113 1.94 4.51 21.56
CA VAL A 113 3.18 3.78 21.28
C VAL A 113 3.57 3.96 19.82
N ILE A 114 2.61 3.83 18.91
CA ILE A 114 2.87 3.98 17.48
C ILE A 114 3.43 5.37 17.19
N HIS A 115 2.80 6.44 17.70
CA HIS A 115 3.30 7.80 17.52
C HIS A 115 4.71 7.99 18.11
N GLN A 116 5.02 7.42 19.28
CA GLN A 116 6.37 7.44 19.85
C GLN A 116 7.41 6.75 18.94
N VAL A 117 7.05 5.60 18.39
CA VAL A 117 7.92 4.78 17.53
C VAL A 117 8.11 5.41 16.14
N THR A 118 7.11 6.10 15.60
CA THR A 118 7.21 6.78 14.30
C THR A 118 7.94 8.12 14.39
N SER A 119 7.78 8.86 15.49
CA SER A 119 8.42 10.17 15.70
C SER A 119 9.91 10.08 16.10
N LYS A 120 10.28 9.14 16.97
CA LYS A 120 11.65 9.02 17.49
C LYS A 120 12.56 8.17 16.59
N ARG A 121 12.86 8.66 15.38
CA ARG A 121 13.59 7.90 14.34
C ARG A 121 14.97 7.36 14.76
N GLU A 122 15.66 8.00 15.71
CA GLU A 122 17.00 7.58 16.15
C GLU A 122 16.91 6.45 17.17
N ALA A 123 15.87 6.44 18.02
CA ALA A 123 15.56 5.37 18.96
C ALA A 123 14.90 4.16 18.26
N PHE A 124 14.09 4.43 17.23
CA PHE A 124 13.37 3.42 16.47
C PHE A 124 13.62 3.58 14.95
N PRO A 125 14.86 3.34 14.49
CA PRO A 125 15.16 3.35 13.06
C PRO A 125 14.37 2.28 12.30
N LYS A 126 14.33 2.43 10.98
CA LYS A 126 13.81 1.38 10.10
C LYS A 126 14.75 0.18 10.15
N ASP A 127 14.18 -1.02 10.15
CA ASP A 127 14.95 -2.26 10.01
C ASP A 127 15.41 -2.43 8.54
N THR A 128 16.43 -1.69 8.11
CA THR A 128 16.92 -1.70 6.71
C THR A 128 17.42 -3.08 6.28
N ALA A 129 17.84 -3.94 7.21
CA ALA A 129 18.25 -5.30 6.92
C ALA A 129 17.09 -6.11 6.32
N ALA A 130 15.86 -5.90 6.81
CA ALA A 130 14.65 -6.53 6.26
C ALA A 130 14.32 -6.10 4.82
N TYR A 131 14.83 -4.94 4.37
CA TYR A 131 14.63 -4.39 3.02
C TYR A 131 15.86 -4.52 2.12
N SER A 132 16.93 -5.19 2.58
CA SER A 132 18.21 -5.27 1.88
C SER A 132 18.08 -5.80 0.44
N LEU A 133 17.16 -6.75 0.21
CA LEU A 133 16.89 -7.30 -1.13
C LEU A 133 16.46 -6.24 -2.14
N LEU A 134 15.71 -5.21 -1.71
CA LEU A 134 15.29 -4.11 -2.60
C LEU A 134 16.45 -3.19 -3.02
N SER A 135 17.63 -3.34 -2.42
CA SER A 135 18.83 -2.61 -2.83
C SER A 135 19.50 -3.21 -4.06
N GLN A 136 19.01 -4.33 -4.61
CA GLN A 136 19.59 -4.97 -5.79
C GLN A 136 19.58 -4.08 -7.05
N TYR A 137 18.72 -3.05 -7.06
CA TYR A 137 18.64 -2.04 -8.10
C TYR A 137 19.37 -0.73 -7.75
N GLY A 138 20.04 -0.69 -6.59
CA GLY A 138 20.70 0.48 -6.02
C GLY A 138 20.07 0.93 -4.70
N HIS A 139 20.89 1.55 -3.85
CA HIS A 139 20.40 2.16 -2.61
C HIS A 139 19.38 3.26 -2.90
N ASN A 140 18.36 3.37 -2.07
CA ASN A 140 17.25 4.27 -2.30
C ASN A 140 16.64 4.77 -0.98
N VAL A 141 15.65 5.67 -1.09
CA VAL A 141 14.99 6.27 0.08
C VAL A 141 14.34 5.25 1.03
N LEU A 142 14.01 4.04 0.57
CA LEU A 142 13.44 2.99 1.41
C LEU A 142 14.52 2.17 2.13
N THR A 143 15.63 1.86 1.45
CA THR A 143 16.64 0.90 1.92
C THR A 143 17.77 1.53 2.73
N THR A 144 17.74 2.85 2.91
CA THR A 144 18.76 3.62 3.63
C THR A 144 18.27 4.14 4.98
N GLU A 145 19.20 4.51 5.86
CA GLU A 145 18.95 5.09 7.19
C GLU A 145 19.94 6.22 7.51
N GLY A 146 19.63 7.04 8.52
CA GLY A 146 20.53 8.09 9.01
C GLY A 146 20.81 9.19 7.99
N GLN A 147 22.08 9.62 7.89
CA GLN A 147 22.46 10.71 6.97
C GLN A 147 22.24 10.35 5.50
N LEU A 148 22.50 9.09 5.13
CA LEU A 148 22.29 8.62 3.76
C LEU A 148 20.80 8.70 3.38
N TRP A 149 19.93 8.27 4.29
CA TRP A 149 18.48 8.42 4.08
C TRP A 149 18.04 9.88 3.94
N ARG A 150 18.55 10.79 4.78
CA ARG A 150 18.23 12.23 4.66
C ARG A 150 18.64 12.78 3.30
N MET A 151 19.76 12.30 2.75
CA MET A 151 20.16 12.63 1.39
C MET A 151 19.13 12.15 0.37
N HIS A 152 18.82 10.84 0.33
CA HIS A 152 17.83 10.30 -0.61
C HIS A 152 16.47 10.98 -0.48
N ARG A 153 15.97 11.17 0.75
CA ARG A 153 14.67 11.81 1.03
C ARG A 153 14.60 13.24 0.49
N ARG A 154 15.64 14.05 0.71
CA ARG A 154 15.67 15.45 0.22
C ARG A 154 15.70 15.53 -1.30
N ILE A 155 16.46 14.65 -1.97
CA ILE A 155 16.55 14.65 -3.44
C ILE A 155 15.22 14.17 -4.04
N THR A 156 14.68 13.07 -3.53
CA THR A 156 13.41 12.50 -4.01
C THR A 156 12.20 13.39 -3.74
N SER A 157 12.17 14.12 -2.61
CA SER A 157 11.02 14.95 -2.23
C SER A 157 10.74 16.12 -3.18
N ALA A 158 11.72 16.56 -3.97
CA ALA A 158 11.57 17.69 -4.87
C ALA A 158 10.42 17.51 -5.87
N SER A 159 10.11 16.27 -6.26
CA SER A 159 9.03 15.94 -7.19
C SER A 159 7.66 15.72 -6.54
N PHE A 160 7.55 15.82 -5.21
CA PHE A 160 6.30 15.63 -4.47
C PHE A 160 5.74 16.97 -4.01
N ASN A 161 5.31 17.77 -4.98
CA ASN A 161 4.77 19.12 -4.79
C ASN A 161 3.39 19.27 -5.44
N GLU A 162 2.70 20.39 -5.21
CA GLU A 162 1.33 20.63 -5.71
C GLU A 162 1.27 20.70 -7.23
N LYS A 163 2.28 21.27 -7.91
CA LYS A 163 2.34 21.28 -9.38
C LYS A 163 2.30 19.86 -9.97
N ASN A 164 3.04 18.93 -9.37
CA ASN A 164 3.01 17.53 -9.79
C ASN A 164 1.71 16.83 -9.37
N ALA A 165 1.11 17.17 -8.23
CA ALA A 165 -0.21 16.67 -7.85
C ALA A 165 -1.31 17.12 -8.84
N ALA A 166 -1.27 18.36 -9.32
CA ALA A 166 -2.17 18.85 -10.36
C ALA A 166 -1.96 18.15 -11.72
N LEU A 167 -0.72 17.77 -12.05
CA LEU A 167 -0.45 16.97 -13.24
C LEU A 167 -1.05 15.57 -13.10
N VAL A 168 -0.84 14.92 -11.95
CA VAL A 168 -1.45 13.63 -11.62
C VAL A 168 -2.96 13.72 -11.71
N TRP A 169 -3.58 14.75 -11.16
CA TRP A 169 -5.03 15.00 -11.23
C TRP A 169 -5.55 14.95 -12.67
N ARG A 170 -4.96 15.75 -13.57
CA ARG A 170 -5.36 15.80 -14.99
C ARG A 170 -5.17 14.46 -15.69
N GLU A 171 -4.05 13.80 -15.46
CA GLU A 171 -3.80 12.49 -16.07
C GLU A 171 -4.74 11.42 -15.51
N SER A 172 -5.09 11.51 -14.22
CA SER A 172 -6.06 10.61 -13.58
C SER A 172 -7.43 10.73 -14.22
N VAL A 173 -7.90 11.95 -14.46
CA VAL A 173 -9.16 12.19 -15.20
C VAL A 173 -9.10 11.51 -16.57
N LYS A 174 -8.05 11.78 -17.35
CA LYS A 174 -7.89 11.24 -18.70
C LYS A 174 -7.84 9.71 -18.71
N GLN A 175 -6.99 9.10 -17.91
CA GLN A 175 -6.78 7.65 -17.90
C GLN A 175 -8.00 6.90 -17.36
N THR A 176 -8.80 7.54 -16.49
CA THR A 176 -10.05 6.97 -15.99
C THR A 176 -11.11 6.85 -17.09
N PHE A 177 -11.16 7.76 -18.07
CA PHE A 177 -12.02 7.57 -19.24
C PHE A 177 -11.64 6.32 -20.04
N GLY A 178 -10.34 6.05 -20.20
CA GLY A 178 -9.88 4.82 -20.84
C GLY A 178 -10.28 3.56 -20.07
N LEU A 179 -10.20 3.60 -18.74
CA LEU A 179 -10.71 2.53 -17.87
C LEU A 179 -12.22 2.32 -18.06
N ILE A 180 -13.01 3.40 -18.05
CA ILE A 180 -14.46 3.35 -18.27
C ILE A 180 -14.77 2.75 -19.65
N ASN A 181 -14.09 3.18 -20.71
CA ASN A 181 -14.28 2.63 -22.06
C ASN A 181 -13.95 1.13 -22.09
N GLN A 182 -12.86 0.71 -21.43
CA GLN A 182 -12.53 -0.70 -21.28
C GLN A 182 -13.64 -1.47 -20.56
N TRP A 183 -14.23 -0.91 -19.51
CA TRP A 183 -15.32 -1.54 -18.74
C TRP A 183 -16.66 -1.56 -19.47
N LEU A 184 -16.96 -0.54 -20.28
CA LEU A 184 -18.15 -0.49 -21.12
C LEU A 184 -18.09 -1.51 -22.27
N GLY A 185 -16.88 -1.85 -22.73
CA GLY A 185 -16.69 -2.74 -23.87
C GLY A 185 -16.84 -2.03 -25.22
N ALA A 186 -16.63 -2.77 -26.31
CA ALA A 186 -16.61 -2.19 -27.66
C ALA A 186 -17.96 -1.64 -28.13
N ASP A 187 -19.07 -2.09 -27.55
CA ASP A 187 -20.42 -1.60 -27.84
C ASP A 187 -20.82 -0.37 -27.00
N GLY A 188 -20.01 -0.01 -26.00
CA GLY A 188 -20.25 1.13 -25.12
C GLY A 188 -21.41 0.97 -24.14
N GLN A 189 -21.94 -0.25 -23.98
CA GLN A 189 -23.19 -0.52 -23.24
C GLN A 189 -22.96 -0.92 -21.78
N GLY A 190 -21.77 -1.41 -21.39
CA GLY A 190 -21.54 -1.85 -20.01
C GLY A 190 -22.34 -3.11 -19.62
N ASN A 191 -22.79 -3.88 -20.61
CA ASN A 191 -23.55 -5.12 -20.44
C ASN A 191 -22.68 -6.34 -20.09
N LYS A 192 -21.39 -6.15 -19.77
CA LYS A 192 -20.46 -7.23 -19.48
C LYS A 192 -20.08 -7.33 -18.01
N THR A 193 -19.83 -8.56 -17.58
CA THR A 193 -19.27 -8.86 -16.27
C THR A 193 -17.77 -8.63 -16.26
N ILE A 194 -17.31 -7.74 -15.38
CA ILE A 194 -15.92 -7.37 -15.20
C ILE A 194 -15.35 -8.22 -14.06
N LYS A 195 -14.35 -9.04 -14.38
CA LYS A 195 -13.63 -9.90 -13.41
C LYS A 195 -12.20 -9.42 -13.16
N THR A 196 -11.80 -8.34 -13.83
CA THR A 196 -10.42 -7.87 -13.96
C THR A 196 -10.15 -6.58 -13.18
N VAL A 197 -11.01 -6.22 -12.22
CA VAL A 197 -10.93 -4.92 -11.52
C VAL A 197 -9.55 -4.65 -10.92
N GLU A 198 -8.90 -5.68 -10.34
CA GLU A 198 -7.52 -5.58 -9.86
C GLU A 198 -6.55 -5.21 -10.99
N GLN A 199 -6.56 -5.97 -12.10
CA GLN A 199 -5.65 -5.76 -13.22
C GLN A 199 -5.90 -4.41 -13.92
N ASP A 200 -7.17 -4.02 -14.04
CA ASP A 200 -7.58 -2.80 -14.73
C ASP A 200 -7.20 -1.56 -13.90
N THR A 201 -7.37 -1.60 -12.58
CA THR A 201 -6.91 -0.52 -11.69
C THR A 201 -5.39 -0.47 -11.59
N MET A 202 -4.69 -1.61 -11.63
CA MET A 202 -3.23 -1.63 -11.80
C MET A 202 -2.81 -0.97 -13.13
N ALA A 203 -3.49 -1.24 -14.25
CA ALA A 203 -3.18 -0.58 -15.51
C ALA A 203 -3.42 0.94 -15.44
N LEU A 204 -4.52 1.37 -14.82
CA LEU A 204 -4.85 2.79 -14.60
C LEU A 204 -3.72 3.52 -13.88
N THR A 205 -3.34 3.07 -12.69
CA THR A 205 -2.34 3.78 -11.88
C THR A 205 -0.95 3.69 -12.51
N LEU A 206 -0.67 2.63 -13.27
CA LEU A 206 0.60 2.50 -14.00
C LEU A 206 0.71 3.59 -15.06
N ASN A 207 -0.36 3.78 -15.84
CA ASN A 207 -0.39 4.80 -16.87
C ASN A 207 -0.18 6.21 -16.28
N ILE A 208 -0.80 6.48 -15.12
CA ILE A 208 -0.72 7.77 -14.43
C ILE A 208 0.71 8.01 -13.92
N ILE A 209 1.30 7.07 -13.18
CA ILE A 209 2.66 7.26 -12.63
C ILE A 209 3.72 7.28 -13.73
N MET A 210 3.52 6.57 -14.84
CA MET A 210 4.44 6.63 -15.97
C MET A 210 4.50 8.03 -16.59
N TYR A 211 3.37 8.73 -16.68
CA TYR A 211 3.37 10.10 -17.17
C TYR A 211 3.84 11.09 -16.09
N ALA A 212 3.22 11.08 -14.91
CA ALA A 212 3.55 12.05 -13.86
C ALA A 212 4.96 11.86 -13.27
N GLY A 213 5.39 10.62 -13.14
CA GLY A 213 6.67 10.25 -12.55
C GLY A 213 7.82 10.16 -13.56
N PHE A 214 7.54 9.92 -14.84
CA PHE A 214 8.59 9.65 -15.83
C PHE A 214 8.40 10.41 -17.16
N GLY A 215 7.29 11.12 -17.36
CA GLY A 215 7.01 11.82 -18.61
C GLY A 215 6.66 10.89 -19.78
N VAL A 216 6.35 9.62 -19.50
CA VAL A 216 5.99 8.62 -20.52
C VAL A 216 4.47 8.49 -20.55
N LYS A 217 3.85 8.93 -21.65
CA LYS A 217 2.41 8.74 -21.86
C LYS A 217 2.12 7.30 -22.25
N MET A 218 1.37 6.60 -21.40
CA MET A 218 0.89 5.25 -21.67
C MET A 218 -0.53 5.29 -22.22
N PHE A 219 -0.90 4.22 -22.94
CA PHE A 219 -2.13 4.12 -23.69
C PHE A 219 -2.90 2.84 -23.34
N TRP A 220 -4.22 2.91 -23.45
CA TRP A 220 -5.09 1.74 -23.33
C TRP A 220 -5.06 0.91 -24.63
N PRO A 221 -5.36 -0.41 -24.57
CA PRO A 221 -5.42 -1.23 -25.77
C PRO A 221 -6.36 -0.63 -26.83
N GLY A 222 -5.85 -0.43 -28.05
CA GLY A 222 -6.60 0.15 -29.17
C GLY A 222 -6.38 1.66 -29.39
N GLU A 223 -5.71 2.35 -28.47
CA GLU A 223 -5.26 3.73 -28.68
C GLU A 223 -3.91 3.77 -29.42
N SER A 224 -3.73 4.75 -30.31
CA SER A 224 -2.49 4.94 -31.05
C SER A 224 -1.66 6.11 -30.51
N LEU A 225 -0.34 6.03 -30.70
CA LEU A 225 0.59 7.12 -30.38
C LEU A 225 0.21 8.39 -31.16
N PRO A 226 -0.03 9.54 -30.50
CA PRO A 226 -0.31 10.79 -31.18
C PRO A 226 0.84 11.21 -32.12
N ALA A 227 0.48 11.80 -33.26
CA ALA A 227 1.45 12.39 -34.18
C ALA A 227 2.27 13.48 -33.48
N GLY A 228 3.60 13.37 -33.52
CA GLY A 228 4.53 14.31 -32.87
C GLY A 228 5.06 13.87 -31.49
N THR A 229 4.76 12.65 -31.04
CA THR A 229 5.45 12.07 -29.86
C THR A 229 6.96 11.99 -30.12
N ASP A 230 7.80 12.46 -29.19
CA ASP A 230 9.27 12.36 -29.32
C ASP A 230 9.66 10.91 -29.62
N ALA A 231 10.30 10.69 -30.77
CA ALA A 231 10.73 9.37 -31.21
C ALA A 231 11.63 8.67 -30.19
N ARG A 232 12.37 9.42 -29.37
CA ARG A 232 13.21 8.87 -28.28
C ARG A 232 12.36 8.30 -27.14
N LEU A 233 11.24 8.94 -26.82
CA LEU A 233 10.34 8.50 -25.75
C LEU A 233 9.28 7.50 -26.22
N ALA A 234 8.97 7.50 -27.53
CA ALA A 234 7.98 6.61 -28.14
C ALA A 234 8.27 5.11 -27.85
N LYS A 235 9.56 4.71 -27.77
CA LYS A 235 9.94 3.33 -27.46
C LYS A 235 9.49 2.86 -26.07
N TYR A 236 9.35 3.76 -25.09
CA TYR A 236 8.87 3.42 -23.74
C TYR A 236 7.34 3.34 -23.68
N ALA A 237 6.65 4.05 -24.58
CA ALA A 237 5.19 4.06 -24.69
C ALA A 237 4.63 2.98 -25.63
N SER A 238 5.50 2.37 -26.45
CA SER A 238 5.14 1.30 -27.38
C SER A 238 4.59 0.08 -26.64
N LEU A 239 3.49 -0.48 -27.17
CA LEU A 239 2.96 -1.77 -26.73
C LEU A 239 3.74 -2.95 -27.33
N ASP A 240 4.46 -2.71 -28.43
CA ASP A 240 5.31 -3.71 -29.08
C ASP A 240 6.77 -3.60 -28.62
N ALA A 241 7.49 -4.71 -28.68
CA ALA A 241 8.91 -4.77 -28.35
C ALA A 241 9.76 -3.99 -29.38
N PRO A 242 10.57 -3.00 -28.97
CA PRO A 242 11.53 -2.35 -29.87
C PRO A 242 12.64 -3.32 -30.32
N GLU A 243 13.35 -3.01 -31.42
CA GLU A 243 14.31 -3.92 -32.08
C GLU A 243 15.39 -4.54 -31.16
N GLN A 244 15.78 -3.86 -30.08
CA GLN A 244 16.81 -4.32 -29.14
C GLN A 244 16.26 -5.01 -27.88
N HIS A 245 14.95 -5.26 -27.84
CA HIS A 245 14.24 -5.80 -26.68
C HIS A 245 13.41 -7.01 -27.06
N THR A 246 13.22 -7.94 -26.12
CA THR A 246 12.36 -9.13 -26.31
C THR A 246 10.91 -8.86 -25.91
N MET A 247 10.65 -7.71 -25.26
CA MET A 247 9.31 -7.30 -24.81
C MET A 247 9.21 -5.78 -24.72
N SER A 248 7.98 -5.26 -24.68
CA SER A 248 7.72 -3.83 -24.47
C SER A 248 8.19 -3.38 -23.07
N PHE A 249 8.40 -2.08 -22.89
CA PHE A 249 8.73 -1.54 -21.57
C PHE A 249 7.64 -1.85 -20.54
N LYS A 250 6.37 -1.66 -20.93
CA LYS A 250 5.18 -1.99 -20.12
C LYS A 250 5.20 -3.43 -19.64
N ASP A 251 5.40 -4.38 -20.55
CA ASP A 251 5.42 -5.81 -20.23
C ASP A 251 6.63 -6.15 -19.35
N SER A 252 7.81 -5.63 -19.67
CA SER A 252 9.01 -5.87 -18.87
C SER A 252 8.83 -5.45 -17.42
N LEU A 253 8.20 -4.29 -17.20
CA LEU A 253 7.90 -3.76 -15.88
C LEU A 253 6.83 -4.60 -15.20
N ALA A 254 5.68 -4.81 -15.83
CA ALA A 254 4.57 -5.58 -15.26
C ALA A 254 4.99 -7.01 -14.86
N TYR A 255 5.75 -7.70 -15.72
CA TYR A 255 6.24 -9.05 -15.42
C TYR A 255 7.35 -9.07 -14.38
N THR A 256 8.22 -8.05 -14.32
CA THR A 256 9.21 -7.90 -13.26
C THR A 256 8.52 -7.73 -11.90
N LEU A 257 7.48 -6.89 -11.82
CA LEU A 257 6.70 -6.68 -10.59
C LEU A 257 5.94 -7.95 -10.19
N HIS A 258 5.28 -8.60 -11.15
CA HIS A 258 4.55 -9.85 -10.89
C HIS A 258 5.47 -10.95 -10.30
N HIS A 259 6.74 -11.00 -10.71
CA HIS A 259 7.71 -12.00 -10.23
C HIS A 259 8.70 -11.45 -9.19
N ILE A 260 8.44 -10.27 -8.61
CA ILE A 260 9.44 -9.54 -7.83
C ILE A 260 9.98 -10.36 -6.65
N LEU A 261 9.13 -11.07 -5.90
CA LEU A 261 9.60 -11.90 -4.78
C LEU A 261 10.52 -13.03 -5.23
N PHE A 262 10.21 -13.68 -6.35
CA PHE A 262 11.07 -14.72 -6.93
C PHE A 262 12.41 -14.12 -7.37
N LEU A 263 12.38 -12.96 -8.01
CA LEU A 263 13.58 -12.25 -8.49
C LEU A 263 14.48 -11.80 -7.33
N LEU A 264 13.89 -11.29 -6.25
CA LEU A 264 14.59 -10.82 -5.05
C LEU A 264 15.18 -11.97 -4.23
N LEU A 265 14.44 -13.09 -4.08
CA LEU A 265 14.85 -14.21 -3.21
C LEU A 265 15.79 -15.20 -3.89
N THR A 266 15.80 -15.24 -5.23
CA THR A 266 16.58 -16.23 -5.99
C THR A 266 17.86 -15.60 -6.54
N PRO A 267 19.06 -16.08 -6.16
CA PRO A 267 20.32 -15.57 -6.70
C PRO A 267 20.38 -15.65 -8.23
N LYS A 268 20.96 -14.64 -8.89
CA LYS A 268 21.03 -14.54 -10.37
C LYS A 268 21.60 -15.80 -11.04
N TRP A 269 22.61 -16.42 -10.45
CA TRP A 269 23.21 -17.66 -10.99
C TRP A 269 22.23 -18.84 -10.97
N ALA A 270 21.42 -18.95 -9.92
CA ALA A 270 20.45 -20.03 -9.78
C ALA A 270 19.31 -19.87 -10.79
N ARG A 271 18.81 -18.65 -11.00
CA ARG A 271 17.76 -18.38 -12.00
C ARG A 271 18.16 -18.78 -13.42
N ARG A 272 19.43 -18.56 -13.78
CA ARG A 272 19.98 -18.97 -15.10
C ARG A 272 20.12 -20.48 -15.24
N ALA A 273 20.41 -21.18 -14.14
CA ALA A 273 20.57 -22.62 -14.13
C ALA A 273 19.23 -23.38 -14.06
N LEU A 274 18.17 -22.76 -13.51
CA LEU A 274 16.86 -23.39 -13.36
C LEU A 274 16.19 -23.62 -14.73
N PRO A 275 15.83 -24.87 -15.08
CA PRO A 275 15.24 -25.18 -16.39
C PRO A 275 13.75 -24.81 -16.51
N MET A 276 13.19 -24.06 -15.55
CA MET A 276 11.77 -23.69 -15.54
C MET A 276 11.48 -22.52 -16.48
N LYS A 277 10.44 -22.64 -17.33
CA LYS A 277 10.02 -21.57 -18.25
C LYS A 277 9.75 -20.24 -17.53
N ASN A 278 9.04 -20.29 -16.41
CA ASN A 278 8.71 -19.09 -15.62
C ASN A 278 9.96 -18.42 -15.03
N ALA A 279 10.98 -19.20 -14.64
CA ALA A 279 12.23 -18.64 -14.10
C ALA A 279 13.03 -17.91 -15.19
N LYS A 280 13.10 -18.48 -16.40
CA LYS A 280 13.74 -17.84 -17.55
C LYS A 280 12.98 -16.58 -17.99
N PHE A 281 11.65 -16.65 -18.01
CA PHE A 281 10.80 -15.54 -18.38
C PHE A 281 10.93 -14.37 -17.39
N ALA A 282 10.94 -14.64 -16.08
CA ALA A 282 11.18 -13.62 -15.07
C ALA A 282 12.59 -12.99 -15.19
N ASP A 283 13.62 -13.80 -15.45
CA ASP A 283 14.99 -13.30 -15.68
C ASP A 283 15.09 -12.45 -16.96
N ASP A 284 14.35 -12.80 -18.01
CA ASP A 284 14.28 -12.02 -19.26
C ASP A 284 13.54 -10.69 -19.08
N ALA A 285 12.42 -10.70 -18.34
CA ALA A 285 11.68 -9.49 -17.98
C ALA A 285 12.54 -8.52 -17.17
N GLU A 286 13.26 -9.00 -16.16
CA GLU A 286 14.14 -8.15 -15.36
C GLU A 286 15.28 -7.56 -16.19
N LYS A 287 15.85 -8.32 -17.14
CA LYS A 287 16.89 -7.82 -18.04
C LYS A 287 16.38 -6.70 -18.93
N ASN A 288 15.23 -6.90 -19.58
CA ASN A 288 14.62 -5.88 -20.42
C ASN A 288 14.31 -4.63 -19.60
N TYR A 289 13.70 -4.79 -18.43
CA TYR A 289 13.41 -3.67 -17.53
C TYR A 289 14.69 -2.89 -17.18
N LEU A 290 15.75 -3.58 -16.77
CA LEU A 290 17.01 -2.93 -16.42
C LEU A 290 17.67 -2.22 -17.61
N GLN A 291 17.61 -2.83 -18.80
CA GLN A 291 18.10 -2.21 -20.02
C GLN A 291 17.31 -0.94 -20.35
N PHE A 292 15.98 -1.00 -20.33
CA PHE A 292 15.13 0.18 -20.52
C PHE A 292 15.44 1.27 -19.50
N MET A 293 15.62 0.95 -18.22
CA MET A 293 15.94 1.95 -17.19
C MET A 293 17.32 2.60 -17.40
N GLN A 294 18.30 1.86 -17.91
CA GLN A 294 19.61 2.40 -18.27
C GLN A 294 19.55 3.34 -19.47
N GLU A 295 18.84 2.93 -20.52
CA GLU A 295 18.60 3.77 -21.69
C GLU A 295 17.84 5.04 -21.30
N PHE A 296 16.84 4.89 -20.45
CA PHE A 296 16.01 5.99 -20.00
C PHE A 296 16.77 6.98 -19.13
N LEU A 297 17.65 6.48 -18.26
CA LEU A 297 18.59 7.33 -17.53
C LEU A 297 19.48 8.13 -18.48
N LYS A 298 20.03 7.49 -19.51
CA LYS A 298 20.87 8.17 -20.50
C LYS A 298 20.09 9.26 -21.24
N ASP A 299 18.88 8.95 -21.70
CA ASP A 299 18.02 9.91 -22.40
C ASP A 299 17.72 11.14 -21.52
N LYS A 300 17.36 10.93 -20.24
CA LYS A 300 17.12 12.01 -19.29
C LYS A 300 18.38 12.83 -18.96
N ILE A 301 19.56 12.21 -18.91
CA ILE A 301 20.83 12.94 -18.75
C ILE A 301 21.07 13.86 -19.95
N GLU A 302 20.78 13.39 -21.16
CA GLU A 302 20.89 14.22 -22.37
C GLU A 302 19.90 15.39 -22.35
N ASP A 303 18.65 15.17 -21.92
CA ASP A 303 17.63 16.23 -21.83
C ASP A 303 18.05 17.34 -20.86
N VAL A 304 18.57 16.96 -19.68
CA VAL A 304 19.10 17.90 -18.69
C VAL A 304 20.28 18.70 -19.23
N ARG A 305 21.17 18.07 -20.03
CA ARG A 305 22.32 18.76 -20.64
C ARG A 305 21.91 19.71 -21.76
N ARG A 306 20.89 19.34 -22.55
CA ARG A 306 20.37 20.16 -23.66
C ARG A 306 19.55 21.37 -23.20
N HIS A 307 19.31 21.52 -21.89
CA HIS A 307 18.48 22.59 -21.33
C HIS A 307 17.07 22.59 -21.91
N ASP A 308 16.51 21.41 -22.18
CA ASP A 308 15.18 21.33 -22.74
C ASP A 308 14.17 21.91 -21.74
N LYS A 309 13.39 22.90 -22.20
CA LYS A 309 12.65 23.87 -21.36
C LYS A 309 11.21 23.45 -21.04
N GLU A 310 10.79 22.23 -21.37
CA GLU A 310 9.42 21.81 -21.06
C GLU A 310 9.25 21.51 -19.55
N GLU A 311 8.84 22.56 -18.84
CA GLU A 311 8.76 22.67 -17.39
C GLU A 311 7.68 21.81 -16.74
N GLY A 312 8.10 20.63 -16.29
CA GLY A 312 7.49 19.90 -15.18
C GLY A 312 8.37 18.68 -14.92
N MET A 313 9.40 18.82 -14.07
CA MET A 313 10.34 17.71 -13.88
C MET A 313 9.61 16.51 -13.27
N ASP A 314 9.40 15.51 -14.13
CA ASP A 314 9.08 14.16 -13.71
C ASP A 314 10.10 13.69 -12.66
N ILE A 315 9.71 12.69 -11.86
CA ILE A 315 10.51 12.18 -10.75
C ILE A 315 11.93 11.85 -11.22
N MET A 316 12.09 11.17 -12.35
CA MET A 316 13.41 10.78 -12.85
C MET A 316 14.25 11.97 -13.33
N GLY A 317 13.64 12.92 -14.04
CA GLY A 317 14.29 14.17 -14.45
C GLY A 317 14.81 14.97 -13.25
N SER A 318 14.07 15.00 -12.15
CA SER A 318 14.50 15.66 -10.90
C SER A 318 15.70 14.97 -10.25
N LEU A 319 15.70 13.63 -10.19
CA LEU A 319 16.84 12.85 -9.70
C LEU A 319 18.09 13.11 -10.55
N VAL A 320 17.93 13.08 -11.88
CA VAL A 320 19.02 13.30 -12.84
C VAL A 320 19.55 14.72 -12.74
N LYS A 321 18.69 15.75 -12.71
CA LYS A 321 19.12 17.16 -12.60
C LYS A 321 19.93 17.41 -11.34
N THR A 322 19.61 16.73 -10.24
CA THR A 322 20.36 16.87 -8.98
C THR A 322 21.79 16.36 -9.12
N SER A 323 22.00 15.25 -9.81
CA SER A 323 23.35 14.68 -10.02
C SER A 323 24.11 15.28 -11.21
N TYR A 324 23.41 15.68 -12.28
CA TYR A 324 23.99 16.01 -13.59
C TYR A 324 23.70 17.44 -14.11
N GLY A 325 22.93 18.26 -13.38
CA GLY A 325 22.64 19.64 -13.78
C GLY A 325 23.80 20.62 -13.53
N GLU A 326 23.69 21.85 -14.06
CA GLU A 326 24.75 22.88 -13.97
C GLU A 326 25.21 23.21 -12.54
N LYS A 327 24.28 23.19 -11.57
CA LYS A 327 24.62 23.41 -10.14
C LYS A 327 25.47 22.27 -9.56
N ALA A 328 25.37 21.06 -10.10
CA ALA A 328 26.25 19.93 -9.76
C ALA A 328 27.62 20.07 -10.44
N ALA A 329 27.68 20.62 -11.66
CA ALA A 329 28.92 20.90 -12.39
C ALA A 329 29.74 22.04 -11.76
N ASN A 330 29.09 23.05 -11.17
CA ASN A 330 29.73 24.22 -10.58
C ASN A 330 30.03 24.10 -9.07
N GLY A 331 30.02 22.90 -8.49
CA GLY A 331 30.60 22.62 -7.16
C GLY A 331 29.94 23.31 -5.95
N SER A 332 28.75 23.90 -6.09
CA SER A 332 28.12 24.76 -5.06
C SER A 332 27.22 24.04 -4.06
N ALA A 333 26.97 22.73 -4.22
CA ALA A 333 26.31 21.91 -3.19
C ALA A 333 27.32 21.40 -2.13
N LYS A 334 28.17 22.27 -1.60
CA LYS A 334 29.03 21.99 -0.45
C LYS A 334 28.37 22.50 0.82
N THR A 335 27.49 21.69 1.40
CA THR A 335 27.22 21.79 2.84
C THR A 335 27.87 20.56 3.49
N SER A 336 28.81 20.78 4.42
CA SER A 336 29.51 19.76 5.21
C SER A 336 30.33 18.68 4.47
N GLY A 337 31.10 19.03 3.42
CA GLY A 337 32.23 18.20 2.97
C GLY A 337 31.94 16.91 2.19
N LYS A 338 30.68 16.57 1.88
CA LYS A 338 30.32 15.51 0.93
C LYS A 338 29.36 16.05 -0.14
N THR A 339 29.71 15.86 -1.40
CA THR A 339 28.85 16.19 -2.53
C THR A 339 27.57 15.34 -2.45
N MET A 340 26.42 15.99 -2.44
CA MET A 340 25.11 15.33 -2.33
C MET A 340 24.67 14.84 -3.71
N GLN A 341 25.38 13.85 -4.26
CA GLN A 341 25.13 13.28 -5.59
C GLN A 341 24.71 11.82 -5.49
N LEU A 342 23.65 11.45 -6.22
CA LEU A 342 23.26 10.06 -6.42
C LEU A 342 24.10 9.45 -7.54
N THR A 343 24.57 8.22 -7.33
CA THR A 343 25.13 7.38 -8.38
C THR A 343 24.04 6.88 -9.34
N ASP A 344 24.41 6.44 -10.54
CA ASP A 344 23.45 5.90 -11.51
C ASP A 344 22.60 4.75 -10.95
N PRO A 345 23.16 3.75 -10.22
CA PRO A 345 22.36 2.74 -9.55
C PRO A 345 21.42 3.35 -8.50
N GLU A 346 21.83 4.37 -7.75
CA GLU A 346 20.92 5.01 -6.77
C GLU A 346 19.79 5.79 -7.44
N ILE A 347 20.02 6.39 -8.62
CA ILE A 347 18.95 7.02 -9.41
C ILE A 347 17.96 5.95 -9.90
N ILE A 348 18.45 4.85 -10.49
CA ILE A 348 17.63 3.73 -10.95
C ILE A 348 16.88 3.09 -9.78
N GLY A 349 17.54 2.88 -8.65
CA GLY A 349 16.96 2.31 -7.43
C GLY A 349 15.88 3.21 -6.83
N ASN A 350 16.07 4.53 -6.84
CA ASN A 350 15.02 5.47 -6.44
C ASN A 350 13.85 5.45 -7.43
N ALA A 351 14.11 5.49 -8.74
CA ALA A 351 13.07 5.40 -9.77
C ALA A 351 12.24 4.11 -9.62
N PHE A 352 12.89 2.96 -9.49
CA PHE A 352 12.22 1.67 -9.26
C PHE A 352 11.31 1.71 -8.04
N ILE A 353 11.80 2.17 -6.88
CA ILE A 353 10.97 2.16 -5.68
C ILE A 353 9.80 3.14 -5.77
N MET A 354 9.92 4.24 -6.52
CA MET A 354 8.80 5.17 -6.75
C MET A 354 7.72 4.55 -7.64
N ILE A 355 8.09 3.79 -8.67
CA ILE A 355 7.13 3.02 -9.48
C ILE A 355 6.40 2.03 -8.56
N VAL A 356 7.13 1.17 -7.87
CA VAL A 356 6.52 0.11 -7.03
C VAL A 356 5.63 0.72 -5.94
N ALA A 357 6.10 1.75 -5.25
CA ALA A 357 5.37 2.35 -4.13
C ALA A 357 4.14 3.13 -4.59
N GLY A 358 4.21 3.87 -5.70
CA GLY A 358 3.11 4.73 -6.17
C GLY A 358 2.06 4.00 -6.99
N HIS A 359 2.44 2.91 -7.67
CA HIS A 359 1.57 2.15 -8.58
C HIS A 359 0.63 1.18 -7.84
N GLU A 360 1.20 0.16 -7.19
CA GLU A 360 0.41 -0.94 -6.63
C GLU A 360 -0.45 -0.49 -5.43
N THR A 361 0.06 0.43 -4.61
CA THR A 361 -0.66 0.87 -3.41
C THR A 361 -1.95 1.62 -3.78
N THR A 362 -1.85 2.60 -4.68
CA THR A 362 -3.00 3.38 -5.17
C THR A 362 -3.97 2.49 -5.95
N ALA A 363 -3.46 1.56 -6.78
CA ALA A 363 -4.29 0.60 -7.51
C ALA A 363 -5.16 -0.24 -6.58
N ASN A 364 -4.56 -0.80 -5.52
CA ASN A 364 -5.30 -1.62 -4.57
C ASN A 364 -6.37 -0.81 -3.82
N VAL A 365 -6.10 0.45 -3.49
CA VAL A 365 -7.11 1.32 -2.86
C VAL A 365 -8.25 1.61 -3.83
N MET A 366 -7.96 1.89 -5.10
CA MET A 366 -8.99 2.08 -6.13
C MET A 366 -9.82 0.81 -6.31
N HIS A 367 -9.16 -0.34 -6.47
CA HIS A 367 -9.79 -1.65 -6.59
C HIS A 367 -10.78 -1.90 -5.45
N PHE A 368 -10.32 -1.83 -4.20
CA PHE A 368 -11.17 -2.09 -3.05
C PHE A 368 -12.25 -1.02 -2.86
N THR A 369 -11.99 0.24 -3.20
CA THR A 369 -13.01 1.30 -3.16
C THR A 369 -14.16 0.99 -4.11
N VAL A 370 -13.87 0.56 -5.34
CA VAL A 370 -14.90 0.17 -6.32
C VAL A 370 -15.70 -1.03 -5.81
N LEU A 371 -15.04 -2.05 -5.23
CA LEU A 371 -15.72 -3.22 -4.70
C LEU A 371 -16.61 -2.88 -3.48
N GLU A 372 -16.12 -2.06 -2.56
CA GLU A 372 -16.89 -1.64 -1.39
C GLU A 372 -18.09 -0.77 -1.78
N LEU A 373 -17.94 0.12 -2.75
CA LEU A 373 -19.07 0.90 -3.26
C LEU A 373 -20.11 0.03 -3.96
N ALA A 374 -19.70 -1.00 -4.69
CA ALA A 374 -20.61 -1.98 -5.29
C ALA A 374 -21.35 -2.78 -4.22
N ALA A 375 -20.65 -3.19 -3.15
CA ALA A 375 -21.22 -3.93 -2.04
C ALA A 375 -22.09 -3.08 -1.10
N ASN A 376 -21.93 -1.76 -1.10
CA ASN A 376 -22.64 -0.83 -0.21
C ASN A 376 -23.32 0.30 -1.00
N PRO A 377 -24.48 0.05 -1.64
CA PRO A 377 -25.15 1.03 -2.51
C PRO A 377 -25.51 2.36 -1.84
N ASP A 378 -25.84 2.34 -0.54
CA ASP A 378 -26.12 3.56 0.24
C ASP A 378 -24.94 4.54 0.24
N ALA A 379 -23.74 4.03 0.50
CA ALA A 379 -22.51 4.82 0.46
C ALA A 379 -22.24 5.35 -0.95
N GLN A 380 -22.52 4.54 -1.98
CA GLN A 380 -22.37 4.92 -3.38
C GLN A 380 -23.27 6.10 -3.76
N ARG A 381 -24.56 6.06 -3.39
CA ARG A 381 -25.48 7.17 -3.68
C ARG A 381 -25.15 8.44 -2.90
N LYS A 382 -24.67 8.34 -1.66
CA LYS A 382 -24.20 9.50 -0.90
C LYS A 382 -22.95 10.13 -1.52
N LEU A 383 -22.01 9.30 -1.98
CA LEU A 383 -20.85 9.77 -2.75
C LEU A 383 -21.29 10.47 -4.04
N GLN A 384 -22.21 9.87 -4.81
CA GLN A 384 -22.75 10.46 -6.03
C GLN A 384 -23.45 11.79 -5.77
N ALA A 385 -24.20 11.92 -4.68
CA ALA A 385 -24.86 13.18 -4.30
C ALA A 385 -23.85 14.30 -4.04
N ASP A 386 -22.70 13.99 -3.42
CA ASP A 386 -21.63 14.96 -3.23
C ASP A 386 -20.90 15.29 -4.53
N VAL A 387 -20.68 14.31 -5.42
CA VAL A 387 -20.14 14.56 -6.77
C VAL A 387 -21.07 15.49 -7.56
N ASP A 388 -22.38 15.24 -7.54
CA ASP A 388 -23.39 16.10 -8.19
C ASP A 388 -23.37 17.52 -7.64
N ARG A 389 -23.26 17.67 -6.33
CA ARG A 389 -23.24 18.97 -5.66
C ARG A 389 -21.96 19.77 -5.95
N LEU A 390 -20.81 19.10 -5.99
CA LEU A 390 -19.50 19.76 -6.09
C LEU A 390 -19.05 19.97 -7.54
N LEU A 391 -19.30 19.00 -8.42
CA LEU A 391 -18.78 18.98 -9.79
C LEU A 391 -19.90 19.13 -10.83
N GLY A 392 -21.15 18.86 -10.43
CA GLY A 392 -22.30 18.93 -11.32
C GLY A 392 -22.14 18.02 -12.55
N LYS A 393 -22.65 18.50 -13.68
CA LYS A 393 -22.55 17.82 -14.99
C LYS A 393 -21.44 18.40 -15.87
N SER A 394 -20.48 19.11 -15.29
CA SER A 394 -19.33 19.64 -16.02
C SER A 394 -18.52 18.48 -16.61
N ASP A 395 -17.94 18.68 -17.79
CA ASP A 395 -17.03 17.69 -18.37
C ASP A 395 -15.81 17.54 -17.45
N PRO A 396 -15.49 16.33 -16.95
CA PRO A 396 -14.32 16.12 -16.11
C PRO A 396 -13.00 16.63 -16.68
N SER A 397 -12.86 16.69 -18.00
CA SER A 397 -11.67 17.26 -18.65
C SER A 397 -11.43 18.74 -18.32
N THR A 398 -12.47 19.44 -17.85
CA THR A 398 -12.44 20.86 -17.45
C THR A 398 -12.23 21.08 -15.96
N TRP A 399 -12.16 20.02 -15.14
CA TRP A 399 -11.96 20.14 -13.70
C TRP A 399 -10.58 20.70 -13.37
N ASP A 400 -10.56 21.73 -12.52
CA ASP A 400 -9.34 22.34 -12.02
C ASP A 400 -8.94 21.74 -10.68
N PHE A 401 -7.65 21.42 -10.55
CA PHE A 401 -7.13 20.79 -9.34
C PHE A 401 -7.29 21.69 -8.11
N GLU A 402 -6.96 22.98 -8.20
CA GLU A 402 -6.97 23.90 -7.07
C GLU A 402 -8.40 24.18 -6.59
N GLU A 403 -9.34 24.26 -7.54
CA GLU A 403 -10.76 24.47 -7.22
C GLU A 403 -11.45 23.23 -6.64
N ASN A 404 -11.11 22.03 -7.14
CA ASN A 404 -11.88 20.82 -6.85
C ASN A 404 -11.28 19.95 -5.74
N VAL A 405 -9.95 19.93 -5.54
CA VAL A 405 -9.31 18.97 -4.63
C VAL A 405 -9.71 19.16 -3.17
N ASN A 406 -9.79 20.41 -2.68
CA ASN A 406 -10.11 20.73 -1.30
C ASN A 406 -11.57 20.42 -0.94
N PRO A 407 -12.58 20.82 -1.75
CA PRO A 407 -13.97 20.41 -1.51
C PRO A 407 -14.18 18.90 -1.56
N LEU A 408 -13.52 18.20 -2.49
CA LEU A 408 -13.62 16.73 -2.58
C LEU A 408 -12.92 16.02 -1.42
N SER A 409 -11.81 16.57 -0.93
CA SER A 409 -11.10 16.07 0.26
C SER A 409 -11.94 16.14 1.53
N ALA A 410 -12.98 16.98 1.54
CA ALA A 410 -13.91 17.16 2.64
C ALA A 410 -15.28 16.48 2.42
N SER A 411 -15.46 15.71 1.35
CA SER A 411 -16.75 15.13 0.95
C SER A 411 -16.83 13.62 1.19
N MET A 412 -17.99 13.03 0.88
CA MET A 412 -18.19 11.58 0.86
C MET A 412 -17.20 10.85 -0.06
N VAL A 413 -16.63 11.52 -1.08
CA VAL A 413 -15.58 10.94 -1.94
C VAL A 413 -14.34 10.62 -1.11
N ALA A 414 -13.86 11.58 -0.33
CA ALA A 414 -12.72 11.36 0.56
C ALA A 414 -13.06 10.43 1.73
N ALA A 415 -14.26 10.53 2.29
CA ALA A 415 -14.71 9.64 3.37
C ALA A 415 -14.70 8.17 2.94
N VAL A 416 -15.16 7.88 1.71
CA VAL A 416 -15.12 6.54 1.11
C VAL A 416 -13.68 6.06 0.94
N VAL A 417 -12.81 6.88 0.36
CA VAL A 417 -11.38 6.52 0.17
C VAL A 417 -10.69 6.30 1.52
N ASN A 418 -10.96 7.15 2.50
CA ASN A 418 -10.41 7.04 3.85
C ASN A 418 -10.92 5.78 4.58
N GLU A 419 -12.19 5.42 4.40
CA GLU A 419 -12.73 4.19 4.98
C GLU A 419 -12.15 2.94 4.31
N THR A 420 -11.94 2.97 3.00
CA THR A 420 -11.17 1.92 2.29
C THR A 420 -9.76 1.82 2.85
N LEU A 421 -9.07 2.94 3.06
CA LEU A 421 -7.71 2.95 3.64
C LEU A 421 -7.68 2.48 5.10
N ARG A 422 -8.75 2.72 5.86
CA ARG A 422 -8.91 2.22 7.23
C ARG A 422 -9.04 0.70 7.23
N LEU A 423 -9.93 0.16 6.41
CA LEU A 423 -10.27 -1.26 6.37
C LEU A 423 -9.27 -2.09 5.56
N LEU A 424 -8.83 -1.59 4.42
CA LEU A 424 -8.06 -2.31 3.41
C LEU A 424 -6.75 -1.55 3.09
N PRO A 425 -5.92 -1.21 4.10
CA PRO A 425 -4.67 -0.50 3.84
C PRO A 425 -3.71 -1.37 3.02
N PRO A 426 -3.08 -0.84 1.96
CA PRO A 426 -2.09 -1.58 1.18
C PRO A 426 -0.92 -2.10 2.03
N VAL A 427 -0.54 -1.39 3.09
CA VAL A 427 0.49 -1.81 4.05
C VAL A 427 -0.15 -2.12 5.40
N VAL A 428 -0.13 -3.40 5.78
CA VAL A 428 -0.78 -3.86 7.02
C VAL A 428 0.10 -3.75 8.27
N VAL A 429 1.43 -3.73 8.10
CA VAL A 429 2.42 -3.65 9.18
C VAL A 429 3.62 -2.81 8.75
N VAL A 430 4.12 -1.96 9.64
CA VAL A 430 5.37 -1.22 9.47
C VAL A 430 6.41 -1.68 10.49
N PRO A 431 7.49 -2.36 10.04
CA PRO A 431 8.55 -2.80 10.93
C PRO A 431 9.54 -1.67 11.24
N LYS A 432 9.97 -1.65 12.51
CA LYS A 432 11.01 -0.81 13.10
C LYS A 432 11.93 -1.68 13.94
N ILE A 433 13.04 -1.14 14.37
CA ILE A 433 13.95 -1.81 15.31
C ILE A 433 14.36 -0.84 16.40
N VAL A 434 14.41 -1.31 17.64
CA VAL A 434 14.99 -0.54 18.74
C VAL A 434 16.48 -0.39 18.49
N SER A 435 16.97 0.84 18.52
CA SER A 435 18.38 1.17 18.26
C SER A 435 19.32 0.29 19.09
N PRO A 436 20.42 -0.22 18.51
CA PRO A 436 21.44 -0.91 19.30
C PRO A 436 22.09 0.04 20.30
N GLY A 437 22.60 -0.51 21.40
CA GLY A 437 23.33 0.19 22.45
C GLY A 437 22.50 0.56 23.68
N GLN A 438 21.20 0.79 23.54
CA GLN A 438 20.36 1.22 24.67
C GLN A 438 18.91 0.76 24.54
N ASP A 439 18.34 0.31 25.66
CA ASP A 439 16.91 0.04 25.80
C ASP A 439 16.10 1.33 25.70
N GLN A 440 14.93 1.29 25.06
CA GLN A 440 14.14 2.48 24.78
C GLN A 440 12.86 2.52 25.61
N PRO A 441 12.55 3.64 26.27
CA PRO A 441 11.29 3.79 27.00
C PRO A 441 10.11 3.92 26.04
N VAL A 442 9.04 3.17 26.29
CA VAL A 442 7.73 3.32 25.63
C VAL A 442 6.64 3.52 26.67
N HIS A 443 5.73 4.44 26.40
CA HIS A 443 4.57 4.68 27.26
C HIS A 443 3.35 3.97 26.67
N VAL A 444 2.73 3.10 27.47
CA VAL A 444 1.54 2.32 27.12
C VAL A 444 0.53 2.53 28.25
N ASP A 445 -0.67 3.05 27.94
CA ASP A 445 -1.75 3.25 28.91
C ASP A 445 -1.30 3.93 30.23
N GLY A 446 -0.45 4.96 30.12
CA GLY A 446 0.05 5.73 31.26
C GLY A 446 1.21 5.09 32.06
N LYS A 447 1.71 3.93 31.64
CA LYS A 447 2.88 3.26 32.25
C LYS A 447 4.08 3.27 31.31
N THR A 448 5.27 3.46 31.87
CA THR A 448 6.53 3.39 31.11
C THR A 448 7.11 1.98 31.18
N TYR A 449 7.45 1.43 30.02
CA TYR A 449 8.11 0.15 29.85
C TYR A 449 9.45 0.33 29.13
N MET A 450 10.44 -0.49 29.46
CA MET A 450 11.75 -0.45 28.81
C MET A 450 11.84 -1.54 27.75
N VAL A 451 11.80 -1.16 26.46
CA VAL A 451 11.91 -2.13 25.37
C VAL A 451 13.38 -2.43 25.12
N PRO A 452 13.81 -3.71 25.16
CA PRO A 452 15.21 -4.05 25.00
C PRO A 452 15.78 -3.63 23.64
N GLN A 453 17.02 -3.19 23.60
CA GLN A 453 17.74 -2.86 22.35
C GLN A 453 17.70 -3.99 21.32
N GLY A 454 17.63 -3.67 20.02
CA GLY A 454 17.53 -4.66 18.96
C GLY A 454 16.22 -5.46 18.91
N THR A 455 15.24 -5.13 19.76
CA THR A 455 13.87 -5.64 19.62
C THR A 455 13.28 -5.13 18.31
N GLN A 456 12.70 -6.01 17.51
CA GLN A 456 11.91 -5.60 16.36
C GLN A 456 10.56 -5.09 16.84
N VAL A 457 10.11 -3.95 16.34
CA VAL A 457 8.82 -3.37 16.66
C VAL A 457 7.94 -3.39 15.41
N SER A 458 6.77 -4.01 15.51
CA SER A 458 5.78 -4.10 14.45
C SER A 458 4.59 -3.20 14.79
N VAL A 459 4.52 -2.07 14.10
CA VAL A 459 3.34 -1.19 14.08
C VAL A 459 2.26 -1.88 13.24
N THR A 460 1.18 -2.31 13.87
CA THR A 460 0.13 -3.10 13.20
C THR A 460 -1.00 -2.19 12.73
N ILE A 461 -0.81 -1.59 11.55
CA ILE A 461 -1.69 -0.55 10.97
C ILE A 461 -3.15 -1.01 10.92
N VAL A 462 -3.38 -2.19 10.33
CA VAL A 462 -4.75 -2.72 10.14
C VAL A 462 -5.49 -2.95 11.46
N ALA A 463 -4.76 -3.29 12.54
CA ALA A 463 -5.34 -3.51 13.86
C ALA A 463 -5.69 -2.19 14.55
N VAL A 464 -4.80 -1.20 14.54
CA VAL A 464 -5.08 0.12 15.15
C VAL A 464 -6.21 0.85 14.40
N HIS A 465 -6.28 0.69 13.08
CA HIS A 465 -7.39 1.19 12.26
C HIS A 465 -8.76 0.57 12.62
N ARG A 466 -8.75 -0.54 13.36
CA ARG A 466 -9.93 -1.28 13.82
C ARG A 466 -10.01 -1.40 15.34
N ASN A 467 -9.26 -0.58 16.06
CA ASN A 467 -9.31 -0.57 17.50
C ASN A 467 -10.47 0.36 17.95
N PRO A 468 -11.56 -0.17 18.53
CA PRO A 468 -12.75 0.63 18.86
C PRO A 468 -12.46 1.74 19.89
N ARG A 469 -11.30 1.74 20.56
CA ARG A 469 -10.85 2.84 21.44
C ARG A 469 -10.68 4.18 20.71
N TYR A 470 -10.45 4.15 19.39
CA TYR A 470 -10.05 5.33 18.62
C TYR A 470 -11.03 5.73 17.52
N TRP A 471 -12.15 5.02 17.38
CA TRP A 471 -13.10 5.23 16.29
C TRP A 471 -14.54 5.30 16.82
N PRO A 472 -15.38 6.21 16.31
CA PRO A 472 -16.79 6.25 16.68
C PRO A 472 -17.49 5.00 16.15
N THR A 473 -18.21 4.26 16.99
CA THR A 473 -18.82 2.98 16.60
C THR A 473 -20.31 2.92 16.88
N LYS A 474 -21.01 2.09 16.11
CA LYS A 474 -22.41 1.69 16.32
C LYS A 474 -22.51 0.16 16.19
N PRO A 475 -23.60 -0.51 16.58
CA PRO A 475 -23.77 -1.94 16.29
C PRO A 475 -23.60 -2.26 14.81
N SER A 476 -22.95 -3.39 14.50
CA SER A 476 -22.75 -3.85 13.12
C SER A 476 -24.10 -4.06 12.44
N LYS A 477 -24.19 -3.69 11.16
CA LYS A 477 -25.35 -3.99 10.31
C LYS A 477 -25.19 -5.30 9.55
N LEU A 478 -23.99 -5.87 9.55
CA LEU A 478 -23.62 -7.03 8.74
C LEU A 478 -23.50 -8.30 9.57
N THR A 479 -23.24 -8.17 10.87
CA THR A 479 -22.97 -9.26 11.80
C THR A 479 -23.60 -8.96 13.15
N ASP A 480 -23.63 -9.95 14.05
CA ASP A 480 -24.09 -9.78 15.44
C ASP A 480 -23.06 -9.06 16.34
N ALA A 481 -22.03 -8.42 15.77
CA ALA A 481 -20.99 -7.73 16.53
C ALA A 481 -21.54 -6.45 17.18
N GLU A 482 -21.07 -6.18 18.40
CA GLU A 482 -21.44 -4.97 19.16
C GLU A 482 -21.02 -3.66 18.49
N THR A 483 -20.03 -3.72 17.58
CA THR A 483 -19.52 -2.55 16.85
C THR A 483 -19.41 -2.82 15.35
N ASP A 484 -19.58 -1.75 14.56
CA ASP A 484 -19.47 -1.65 13.11
C ASP A 484 -18.03 -1.37 12.66
N ILE A 485 -17.04 -1.64 13.52
CA ILE A 485 -15.64 -1.29 13.28
C ILE A 485 -15.04 -2.04 12.09
N ASP A 486 -15.57 -3.22 11.79
CA ASP A 486 -15.23 -4.04 10.63
C ASP A 486 -16.17 -3.81 9.43
N ASP A 487 -17.26 -3.07 9.60
CA ASP A 487 -18.19 -2.70 8.52
C ASP A 487 -17.64 -1.51 7.72
N PHE A 488 -17.96 -1.44 6.43
CA PHE A 488 -17.64 -0.30 5.58
C PHE A 488 -18.63 0.85 5.83
N VAL A 489 -18.24 1.83 6.66
CA VAL A 489 -19.10 2.95 7.08
C VAL A 489 -18.40 4.29 6.86
N PRO A 490 -18.35 4.82 5.62
CA PRO A 490 -17.70 6.10 5.32
C PRO A 490 -18.25 7.28 6.13
N GLU A 491 -19.52 7.25 6.50
CA GLU A 491 -20.17 8.32 7.26
C GLU A 491 -19.57 8.51 8.66
N ARG A 492 -18.80 7.54 9.18
CA ARG A 492 -18.06 7.69 10.44
C ARG A 492 -17.13 8.89 10.41
N TRP A 493 -16.63 9.24 9.23
CA TRP A 493 -15.73 10.37 9.02
C TRP A 493 -16.42 11.71 9.23
N PHE A 494 -17.74 11.80 9.38
CA PHE A 494 -18.45 13.05 9.70
C PHE A 494 -18.97 13.09 11.15
N GLN A 495 -18.68 12.07 11.96
CA GLN A 495 -19.16 11.99 13.33
C GLN A 495 -18.20 12.77 14.26
N THR A 496 -18.59 13.98 14.63
CA THR A 496 -17.76 14.91 15.42
C THR A 496 -17.92 14.77 16.95
N GLY A 497 -18.41 13.66 17.48
CA GLY A 497 -18.64 13.56 18.94
C GLY A 497 -18.63 12.15 19.52
N THR A 498 -17.67 11.90 20.42
CA THR A 498 -17.82 11.26 21.76
C THR A 498 -16.48 10.85 22.38
N LEU A 499 -15.42 10.68 21.58
CA LEU A 499 -14.07 10.39 22.09
C LEU A 499 -13.28 11.70 22.22
N GLY A 500 -13.46 12.39 23.35
CA GLY A 500 -12.60 13.47 23.85
C GLY A 500 -12.29 14.58 22.84
N ASP A 501 -12.92 15.73 23.03
CA ASP A 501 -12.50 17.00 22.47
C ASP A 501 -11.04 17.31 22.88
N THR A 502 -10.06 16.76 22.16
CA THR A 502 -8.79 17.43 22.03
C THR A 502 -9.09 18.55 21.05
N GLY A 503 -9.42 19.72 21.59
CA GLY A 503 -9.55 20.95 20.81
C GLY A 503 -8.31 21.19 19.93
N PRO A 504 -8.23 22.31 19.19
CA PRO A 504 -7.07 22.60 18.36
C PRO A 504 -5.84 22.77 19.27
N GLY A 505 -5.15 21.67 19.56
CA GLY A 505 -3.90 21.66 20.28
C GLY A 505 -2.91 22.35 19.37
N GLU A 506 -2.38 23.48 19.83
CA GLU A 506 -1.24 24.16 19.24
C GLU A 506 -0.16 23.12 18.95
N VAL A 507 0.07 22.85 17.67
CA VAL A 507 1.22 22.05 17.21
C VAL A 507 2.42 22.98 17.23
N GLU A 508 2.89 23.34 18.42
CA GLU A 508 4.19 23.97 18.58
C GLU A 508 5.26 22.88 18.59
N GLY A 509 6.05 22.82 17.51
CA GLY A 509 7.30 22.06 17.49
C GLY A 509 7.65 21.45 16.13
N ALA A 510 8.32 22.24 15.29
CA ALA A 510 9.19 21.81 14.19
C ALA A 510 8.73 20.62 13.33
N ASP A 511 7.62 20.82 12.62
CA ASP A 511 7.39 20.41 11.22
C ASP A 511 5.94 20.83 10.91
N THR A 512 5.72 22.06 10.47
CA THR A 512 4.42 22.58 9.99
C THR A 512 3.93 21.90 8.70
N GLU A 513 4.42 20.69 8.39
CA GLU A 513 4.04 19.83 7.26
C GLU A 513 3.13 18.66 7.68
N ASP A 514 2.76 18.55 8.96
CA ASP A 514 2.44 17.27 9.58
C ASP A 514 0.98 16.77 9.49
N PHE A 515 0.14 17.34 8.61
CA PHE A 515 -1.16 16.71 8.26
C PHE A 515 -1.54 16.77 6.79
N GLY A 516 -0.58 16.96 5.87
CA GLY A 516 -0.75 16.59 4.46
C GLY A 516 -1.94 17.21 3.70
N GLY A 517 -2.56 18.27 4.21
CA GLY A 517 -3.57 19.04 3.49
C GLY A 517 -2.98 19.68 2.24
N PHE A 518 -3.84 20.02 1.28
CA PHE A 518 -3.49 20.90 0.17
C PHE A 518 -3.48 22.35 0.66
N SER A 519 -2.81 23.24 -0.06
CA SER A 519 -2.84 24.67 0.24
C SER A 519 -4.28 25.21 0.19
N GLY A 520 -4.58 26.19 1.04
CA GLY A 520 -5.91 26.79 1.18
C GLY A 520 -6.56 26.58 2.55
N PRO A 521 -7.83 27.00 2.72
CA PRO A 521 -8.58 26.84 3.96
C PRO A 521 -8.77 25.35 4.30
N ASP A 522 -8.67 25.00 5.58
CA ASP A 522 -8.90 23.63 6.05
C ASP A 522 -10.39 23.25 5.95
N THR A 523 -10.81 22.80 4.78
CA THR A 523 -12.17 22.30 4.51
C THR A 523 -12.45 20.96 5.21
N SER A 524 -11.41 20.27 5.69
CA SER A 524 -11.51 18.97 6.34
C SER A 524 -11.84 19.06 7.83
N ALA A 525 -12.01 20.26 8.39
CA ALA A 525 -12.33 20.46 9.81
C ALA A 525 -13.63 19.75 10.25
N GLN A 526 -14.55 19.49 9.31
CA GLN A 526 -15.77 18.72 9.56
C GLN A 526 -15.54 17.21 9.66
N LEU A 527 -14.37 16.71 9.25
CA LEU A 527 -14.05 15.30 9.32
C LEU A 527 -13.56 14.90 10.72
N TYR A 528 -13.96 13.71 11.16
CA TYR A 528 -13.45 13.06 12.36
C TYR A 528 -11.93 12.94 12.31
N ARG A 529 -11.27 13.37 13.38
CA ARG A 529 -9.81 13.31 13.53
C ARG A 529 -9.45 12.26 14.58
N PRO A 530 -9.02 11.06 14.16
CA PRO A 530 -8.56 10.05 15.10
C PRO A 530 -7.29 10.55 15.81
N PRO A 531 -7.01 10.09 17.04
CA PRO A 531 -5.78 10.43 17.76
C PRO A 531 -4.52 10.12 16.94
N ARG A 532 -3.43 10.87 17.16
CA ARG A 532 -2.15 10.61 16.50
C ARG A 532 -1.71 9.15 16.72
N GLY A 533 -1.33 8.49 15.65
CA GLY A 533 -0.99 7.06 15.65
C GLY A 533 -2.18 6.10 15.50
N ALA A 534 -3.42 6.59 15.48
CA ALA A 534 -4.61 5.73 15.30
C ALA A 534 -5.04 5.54 13.84
N TYR A 535 -4.63 6.44 12.95
CA TYR A 535 -4.85 6.35 11.50
C TYR A 535 -3.57 6.68 10.73
N LEU A 536 -3.02 5.68 10.06
CA LEU A 536 -1.68 5.64 9.48
C LEU A 536 -1.61 5.06 8.06
N PRO A 537 -2.58 5.33 7.16
CA PRO A 537 -2.53 4.78 5.80
C PRO A 537 -1.29 5.22 5.01
N PHE A 538 -0.71 6.36 5.40
CA PHE A 538 0.49 6.94 4.82
C PHE A 538 1.67 6.98 5.80
N SER A 539 1.64 6.18 6.88
CA SER A 539 2.57 6.26 8.02
C SER A 539 2.61 7.65 8.66
N ASP A 540 3.40 7.80 9.72
CA ASP A 540 3.60 9.03 10.48
C ASP A 540 5.10 9.34 10.71
N GLY A 541 5.40 10.54 11.16
CA GLY A 541 6.74 11.05 11.46
C GLY A 541 7.62 11.26 10.23
N ALA A 542 8.94 11.36 10.44
CA ALA A 542 9.92 11.67 9.39
C ALA A 542 9.93 10.69 8.20
N ARG A 543 9.32 9.51 8.36
CA ARG A 543 9.21 8.44 7.35
C ARG A 543 7.80 8.36 6.73
N SER A 544 6.96 9.38 6.93
CA SER A 544 5.66 9.49 6.27
C SER A 544 5.79 9.46 4.75
N CYS A 545 4.74 8.95 4.10
CA CYS A 545 4.71 8.73 2.66
C CYS A 545 4.93 10.04 1.88
N LEU A 546 5.92 10.03 0.98
CA LEU A 546 6.16 11.13 0.03
C LEU A 546 4.95 11.38 -0.89
N GLY A 547 4.32 10.29 -1.35
CA GLY A 547 3.27 10.29 -2.36
C GLY A 547 1.87 10.58 -1.83
N ARG A 548 1.68 10.96 -0.56
CA ARG A 548 0.34 11.13 0.05
C ARG A 548 -0.58 12.01 -0.79
N ARG A 549 -0.15 13.23 -1.11
CA ARG A 549 -0.95 14.21 -1.89
C ARG A 549 -1.22 13.73 -3.32
N ILE A 550 -0.24 13.09 -3.94
CA ILE A 550 -0.35 12.52 -5.29
C ILE A 550 -1.40 11.41 -5.31
N ALA A 551 -1.31 10.46 -4.38
CA ALA A 551 -2.26 9.36 -4.27
C ALA A 551 -3.69 9.88 -3.96
N GLN A 552 -3.82 10.88 -3.09
CA GLN A 552 -5.12 11.50 -2.81
C GLN A 552 -5.70 12.18 -4.05
N ALA A 553 -4.91 12.98 -4.77
CA ALA A 553 -5.35 13.62 -6.01
C ALA A 553 -5.82 12.59 -7.05
N GLU A 554 -5.05 11.51 -7.23
CA GLU A 554 -5.38 10.41 -8.13
C GLU A 554 -6.69 9.71 -7.77
N LEU A 555 -6.83 9.29 -6.50
CA LEU A 555 -8.01 8.59 -6.01
C LEU A 555 -9.26 9.47 -6.08
N LEU A 556 -9.18 10.73 -5.64
CA LEU A 556 -10.31 11.66 -5.66
C LEU A 556 -10.77 11.95 -7.09
N ALA A 557 -9.84 12.20 -8.02
CA ALA A 557 -10.17 12.42 -9.42
C ALA A 557 -10.83 11.20 -10.04
N ALA A 558 -10.19 10.04 -9.98
CA ALA A 558 -10.65 8.84 -10.66
C ALA A 558 -11.98 8.29 -10.09
N VAL A 559 -12.16 8.31 -8.76
CA VAL A 559 -13.45 7.94 -8.14
C VAL A 559 -14.53 8.92 -8.61
N SER A 560 -14.27 10.23 -8.60
CA SER A 560 -15.27 11.22 -9.03
C SER A 560 -15.64 11.06 -10.51
N VAL A 561 -14.69 10.77 -11.40
CA VAL A 561 -14.95 10.54 -12.83
C VAL A 561 -15.86 9.32 -13.04
N ILE A 562 -15.58 8.20 -12.38
CA ILE A 562 -16.40 6.98 -12.48
C ILE A 562 -17.83 7.30 -12.02
N PHE A 563 -17.98 7.85 -10.82
CA PHE A 563 -19.29 7.98 -10.18
C PHE A 563 -20.08 9.21 -10.60
N GLN A 564 -19.52 10.14 -11.39
CA GLN A 564 -20.30 11.26 -11.95
C GLN A 564 -21.42 10.74 -12.86
N ASN A 565 -21.13 9.77 -13.73
CA ASN A 565 -22.06 9.31 -14.76
C ASN A 565 -22.41 7.82 -14.66
N TYR A 566 -21.72 7.07 -13.80
CA TYR A 566 -21.91 5.63 -13.67
C TYR A 566 -22.15 5.21 -12.22
N SER A 567 -22.78 4.05 -12.12
CA SER A 567 -22.95 3.27 -10.91
C SER A 567 -22.22 1.94 -11.10
N VAL A 568 -21.68 1.37 -10.03
CA VAL A 568 -21.04 0.06 -10.04
C VAL A 568 -21.90 -0.92 -9.24
N GLU A 569 -22.25 -2.04 -9.85
CA GLU A 569 -23.05 -3.10 -9.24
C GLU A 569 -22.22 -4.37 -9.11
N LEU A 570 -22.47 -5.17 -8.07
CA LEU A 570 -21.97 -6.55 -8.03
C LEU A 570 -22.63 -7.36 -9.14
N ALA A 571 -21.85 -8.17 -9.84
CA ALA A 571 -22.42 -9.05 -10.86
C ALA A 571 -23.14 -10.23 -10.17
N VAL A 572 -24.33 -10.55 -10.68
CA VAL A 572 -25.20 -11.60 -10.11
C VAL A 572 -25.31 -12.82 -11.02
N ASP A 573 -24.52 -12.88 -12.09
CA ASP A 573 -24.65 -13.85 -13.19
C ASP A 573 -24.47 -15.32 -12.74
N GLU A 574 -23.93 -15.53 -11.53
CA GLU A 574 -23.84 -16.85 -10.89
C GLU A 574 -25.18 -17.37 -10.37
N TRP A 575 -26.13 -16.48 -10.08
CA TRP A 575 -27.43 -16.81 -9.51
C TRP A 575 -28.61 -16.52 -10.43
N ALA A 576 -28.48 -15.56 -11.36
CA ALA A 576 -29.54 -15.18 -12.28
C ALA A 576 -28.98 -14.57 -13.57
N SER A 577 -29.57 -14.91 -14.72
CA SER A 577 -29.28 -14.26 -16.01
C SER A 577 -29.83 -12.84 -16.08
N ASP A 578 -29.41 -12.05 -17.07
CA ASP A 578 -29.92 -10.68 -17.25
C ASP A 578 -31.44 -10.67 -17.54
N GLU A 579 -31.95 -11.66 -18.27
CA GLU A 579 -33.39 -11.84 -18.52
C GLU A 579 -34.15 -12.19 -17.25
N GLU A 580 -33.60 -13.07 -16.41
CA GLU A 580 -34.19 -13.44 -15.12
C GLU A 580 -34.23 -12.22 -14.19
N VAL A 581 -33.12 -11.47 -14.08
CA VAL A 581 -33.05 -10.24 -13.27
C VAL A 581 -34.05 -9.18 -13.76
N ALA A 582 -34.26 -9.05 -15.08
CA ALA A 582 -35.23 -8.13 -15.64
C ALA A 582 -36.68 -8.53 -15.32
N ALA A 583 -36.97 -9.83 -15.23
CA ALA A 583 -38.28 -10.37 -14.86
C ALA A 583 -38.56 -10.34 -13.33
N MET A 584 -37.52 -10.20 -12.50
CA MET A 584 -37.65 -10.21 -11.04
C MET A 584 -38.30 -8.95 -10.46
N SER A 585 -39.13 -9.18 -9.45
CA SER A 585 -39.57 -8.13 -8.52
C SER A 585 -38.39 -7.51 -7.77
N ARG A 586 -38.61 -6.34 -7.14
CA ARG A 586 -37.57 -5.68 -6.33
C ARG A 586 -37.09 -6.54 -5.16
N GLU A 587 -37.99 -7.30 -4.54
CA GLU A 587 -37.64 -8.17 -3.41
C GLU A 587 -36.76 -9.35 -3.84
N GLU A 588 -37.06 -9.96 -4.99
CA GLU A 588 -36.26 -11.03 -5.57
C GLU A 588 -34.87 -10.53 -5.97
N ARG A 589 -34.79 -9.34 -6.60
CA ARG A 589 -33.52 -8.68 -6.92
C ARG A 589 -32.70 -8.39 -5.67
N ALA A 590 -33.31 -7.90 -4.60
CA ALA A 590 -32.63 -7.66 -3.33
C ALA A 590 -32.04 -8.96 -2.74
N LYS A 591 -32.79 -10.07 -2.78
CA LYS A 591 -32.31 -11.39 -2.31
C LYS A 591 -31.13 -11.91 -3.12
N VAL A 592 -31.18 -11.78 -4.44
CA VAL A 592 -30.07 -12.20 -5.33
C VAL A 592 -28.84 -11.31 -5.11
N TYR A 593 -29.04 -9.99 -5.02
CA TYR A 593 -27.95 -9.07 -4.76
C TYR A 593 -27.29 -9.30 -3.38
N LYS A 594 -28.09 -9.65 -2.36
CA LYS A 594 -27.56 -10.03 -1.04
C LYS A 594 -26.60 -11.22 -1.11
N LYS A 595 -26.89 -12.25 -1.92
CA LYS A 595 -25.95 -13.36 -2.16
C LYS A 595 -24.65 -12.88 -2.77
N ALA A 596 -24.72 -11.94 -3.72
CA ALA A 596 -23.53 -11.32 -4.32
C ALA A 596 -22.72 -10.52 -3.28
N GLN A 597 -23.39 -9.73 -2.44
CA GLN A 597 -22.73 -8.97 -1.36
C GLN A 597 -22.03 -9.90 -0.36
N ASP A 598 -22.67 -10.98 0.06
CA ASP A 598 -22.09 -11.92 1.02
C ASP A 598 -20.88 -12.66 0.41
N LYS A 599 -20.96 -13.05 -0.87
CA LYS A 599 -19.82 -13.62 -1.59
C LYS A 599 -18.67 -12.62 -1.78
N ALA A 600 -18.98 -11.37 -2.11
CA ALA A 600 -17.99 -10.31 -2.26
C ALA A 600 -17.21 -10.09 -0.96
N ARG A 601 -17.91 -9.92 0.17
CA ARG A 601 -17.31 -9.77 1.51
C ARG A 601 -16.45 -10.98 1.87
N ALA A 602 -16.97 -12.19 1.68
CA ALA A 602 -16.21 -13.42 1.93
C ALA A 602 -14.94 -13.52 1.07
N THR A 603 -14.93 -12.93 -0.12
CA THR A 603 -13.78 -12.92 -1.03
C THR A 603 -12.77 -11.85 -0.60
N ILE A 604 -13.20 -10.64 -0.26
CA ILE A 604 -12.35 -9.55 0.26
C ILE A 604 -11.60 -9.99 1.54
N LEU A 605 -12.24 -10.77 2.41
CA LEU A 605 -11.60 -11.34 3.61
C LEU A 605 -10.46 -12.33 3.31
N LYS A 606 -10.37 -12.88 2.09
CA LYS A 606 -9.25 -13.73 1.67
C LYS A 606 -8.03 -12.94 1.23
N ALA A 607 -8.13 -11.61 1.10
CA ALA A 607 -6.99 -10.78 0.75
C ALA A 607 -5.81 -11.04 1.69
N SER A 608 -4.60 -10.96 1.16
CA SER A 608 -3.39 -11.14 1.95
C SER A 608 -2.28 -10.22 1.49
N SER A 609 -1.34 -9.94 2.40
CA SER A 609 -0.23 -9.03 2.13
C SER A 609 1.03 -9.82 1.83
N MET A 610 1.51 -9.76 0.59
CA MET A 610 2.85 -10.24 0.21
C MET A 610 3.82 -9.05 0.11
N LEU A 611 3.54 -8.14 -0.81
CA LEU A 611 4.16 -6.80 -0.88
C LEU A 611 3.15 -5.74 -0.43
N THR A 612 1.95 -5.82 -1.01
CA THR A 612 0.77 -5.03 -0.67
C THR A 612 -0.41 -5.97 -0.38
N LEU A 613 -1.41 -5.48 0.35
CA LEU A 613 -2.68 -6.17 0.57
C LEU A 613 -3.49 -6.21 -0.74
N LYS A 614 -3.79 -7.42 -1.22
CA LYS A 614 -4.63 -7.64 -2.40
C LYS A 614 -5.24 -9.04 -2.43
N LEU A 615 -6.14 -9.27 -3.38
CA LEU A 615 -6.61 -10.60 -3.74
C LEU A 615 -5.52 -11.31 -4.55
N HIS A 616 -5.34 -12.61 -4.32
CA HIS A 616 -4.29 -13.40 -4.98
C HIS A 616 -4.86 -14.62 -5.69
N GLY A 617 -4.13 -15.12 -6.68
CA GLY A 617 -4.54 -16.28 -7.45
C GLY A 617 -5.78 -15.97 -8.30
N ASN A 618 -6.81 -16.82 -8.18
CA ASN A 618 -8.04 -16.68 -8.95
C ASN A 618 -9.19 -16.00 -8.17
N ASP A 619 -8.95 -15.54 -6.94
CA ASP A 619 -9.96 -14.82 -6.17
C ASP A 619 -10.21 -13.44 -6.80
N HIS A 620 -11.45 -13.16 -7.15
CA HIS A 620 -11.91 -11.88 -7.72
C HIS A 620 -13.37 -11.63 -7.34
N VAL A 621 -13.78 -10.36 -7.31
CA VAL A 621 -15.18 -9.96 -7.11
C VAL A 621 -15.73 -9.44 -8.45
N PRO A 622 -16.63 -10.17 -9.10
CA PRO A 622 -17.24 -9.72 -10.35
C PRO A 622 -18.12 -8.48 -10.15
N ILE A 623 -17.96 -7.47 -10.99
CA ILE A 623 -18.77 -6.24 -11.00
C ILE A 623 -19.32 -5.93 -12.39
N ARG A 624 -20.24 -4.96 -12.47
CA ARG A 624 -20.76 -4.38 -13.71
C ARG A 624 -20.81 -2.86 -13.57
N LEU A 625 -20.41 -2.17 -14.64
CA LEU A 625 -20.51 -0.71 -14.74
C LEU A 625 -21.81 -0.37 -15.46
N VAL A 626 -22.65 0.44 -14.83
CA VAL A 626 -23.99 0.78 -15.33
C VAL A 626 -24.12 2.29 -15.41
N ARG A 627 -24.80 2.82 -16.43
CA ARG A 627 -25.06 4.27 -16.50
C ARG A 627 -26.00 4.68 -15.38
N ARG A 628 -25.79 5.87 -14.82
CA ARG A 628 -26.70 6.40 -13.79
C ARG A 628 -28.11 6.55 -14.35
N GLY A 629 -29.10 6.06 -13.62
CA GLY A 629 -30.50 5.97 -14.06
C GLY A 629 -30.89 4.62 -14.67
N GLU A 630 -29.92 3.77 -15.02
CA GLU A 630 -30.12 2.42 -15.56
C GLU A 630 -29.81 1.33 -14.52
N GLU A 631 -29.65 1.69 -13.24
CA GLU A 631 -29.30 0.75 -12.18
C GLU A 631 -30.37 -0.34 -12.00
N ARG A 632 -29.90 -1.58 -11.84
CA ARG A 632 -30.73 -2.76 -11.58
C ARG A 632 -30.92 -3.01 -10.09
N PHE A 633 -29.96 -2.55 -9.26
CA PHE A 633 -29.89 -2.77 -7.82
C PHE A 633 -29.56 -1.50 -7.03
N VAL A 634 -28.55 -0.73 -7.45
CA VAL A 634 -27.94 0.32 -6.59
C VAL A 634 -28.90 1.44 -6.20
N ASN A 635 -29.91 1.73 -7.02
CA ASN A 635 -30.89 2.79 -6.78
C ASN A 635 -31.90 2.51 -5.65
N PHE A 636 -32.07 1.26 -5.21
CA PHE A 636 -33.06 0.92 -4.16
C PHE A 636 -32.55 -0.06 -3.10
N VAL A 637 -31.43 -0.75 -3.31
CA VAL A 637 -30.93 -1.74 -2.36
C VAL A 637 -30.20 -1.03 -1.21
N ASP A 638 -30.89 -0.79 -0.11
CA ASP A 638 -30.30 -0.21 1.11
C ASP A 638 -30.74 -0.91 2.40
N ALA A 639 -29.73 -1.28 3.18
CA ALA A 639 -29.70 -1.56 4.62
C ALA A 639 -31.04 -1.62 5.41
N SER A 640 -31.89 -2.60 5.12
CA SER A 640 -32.79 -3.23 6.09
C SER A 640 -33.08 -4.66 5.67
N ILE A 641 -32.12 -5.55 5.91
CA ILE A 641 -32.41 -6.89 6.43
C ILE A 641 -31.60 -7.03 7.71
#